data_AF-A0A7N9IA86-F1
#
_entry.id   AF-A0A7N9IA86-F1
#
_cell.length_a   1.000
_cell.length_b   1.000
_cell.length_c   1.000
_cell.angle_alpha   90.00
_cell.angle_beta   90.00
_cell.angle_gamma   90.00
#
_symmetry.space_group_name_H-M   'P 1'
#
loop_
_entity.id
_entity.type
_entity.pdbx_description
1 polymer ?
#
loop_
_entity_poly.entity_id
_entity_poly.type
_entity_poly.pdbx_seq_one_letter_code
_entity_poly.pdbx_strand_id
1 'polypeptide(L)'
;MFSILLLYCFFLATLPALAETGGEKQLSPEKSEIWGPGLKADVVLPARYFYIQAVDTSGNKFTSSPGEKVFQVKVSAPEEQFTRVGVQVLDRKDGSFIVRYRMYASYKNLKVEVKFQGQHVAKSPYILKGPVYHENCDCPLQDSAAWLQEMNCPETIAQIQRDLAHFPTVDPEKIAVEIPKRFGQRQSLCHYTLKDNKVYIKTHGEHVGFRIFMDAILLSLTRKVKMPDMEFFVNLGDWPLEKKKSNADIHPIFSWCGSTDSKDIVMPTYDLTDSVLETMGRVSLDMMSVQANTGPPWESKNSTAVWRGRDSRKERLELVKLSRKHPELIDAAFTNFFFFKHDESLYGPIVKHISFFDFFKHKYQINIDGTVAAYRLPYLLVGDSVVLKQDSIYYEHFYNELQPWKHYIPVKSNLSDLLEKLKWAKDHDEEAKKIAKAGQEFARNNLMGDDIFCYYFKLFQVKLKIPFGNKLLDAVCLVPNKSLTYGIILTHGASGDMNLPHLMSLASHLASHGFFCLRFTCKGLNIVHRIKAYKSVLNYLKTSGEYKLAGVFLGGRSMGSRAAASVMCHIEPDDGDDFVRGLICISYPLHHPKQQHKLRDEDLFRLKEPVLFVSGSADEMCEKNLLEKVAQKMQAPHKIHWIEKANHSMAVKGRSTNDVFKEINTQILFWIQEITEMDKKGH
;
A
#
# COMPACT_ATOMS: atom_id res chain seq x y z
N MET A 1 -18.85 32.74 -74.90
CA MET A 1 -18.90 34.18 -75.22
C MET A 1 -18.29 34.95 -74.08
N PHE A 2 -17.49 35.92 -74.46
CA PHE A 2 -16.62 36.79 -73.67
C PHE A 2 -17.37 37.69 -72.67
N SER A 3 -16.59 38.14 -71.66
CA SER A 3 -16.59 39.52 -71.10
C SER A 3 -17.77 39.93 -70.19
N ILE A 4 -17.67 40.83 -69.20
CA ILE A 4 -16.70 41.79 -68.62
C ILE A 4 -17.53 42.45 -67.44
N LEU A 5 -17.06 42.97 -66.30
CA LEU A 5 -16.37 44.26 -66.09
C LEU A 5 -16.03 44.46 -64.60
N LEU A 6 -14.88 45.10 -64.39
CA LEU A 6 -14.30 45.60 -63.13
C LEU A 6 -15.07 46.77 -62.50
N LEU A 7 -14.80 47.05 -61.22
CA LEU A 7 -14.50 48.42 -60.78
C LEU A 7 -13.64 48.48 -59.50
N TYR A 8 -12.56 49.28 -59.59
CA TYR A 8 -11.64 49.84 -58.58
C TYR A 8 -12.41 50.62 -57.47
N CYS A 9 -11.91 51.04 -56.30
CA CYS A 9 -10.60 51.30 -55.68
C CYS A 9 -10.84 51.59 -54.18
N PHE A 10 -9.88 51.35 -53.27
CA PHE A 10 -9.28 52.36 -52.37
C PHE A 10 -8.35 51.71 -51.34
N PHE A 11 -7.08 52.12 -51.39
CA PHE A 11 -6.03 51.85 -50.42
C PHE A 11 -6.20 52.73 -49.17
N LEU A 12 -6.07 52.14 -47.99
CA LEU A 12 -5.67 52.84 -46.76
C LEU A 12 -4.74 51.91 -45.98
N ALA A 13 -3.45 52.28 -46.00
CA ALA A 13 -2.39 51.59 -45.29
C ALA A 13 -2.52 51.85 -43.78
N THR A 14 -2.55 50.77 -42.99
CA THR A 14 -2.29 50.81 -41.55
C THR A 14 -1.07 49.94 -41.28
N LEU A 15 -0.04 50.56 -40.69
CA LEU A 15 1.22 49.92 -40.29
C LEU A 15 0.94 48.77 -39.31
N PRO A 16 1.50 47.56 -39.50
CA PRO A 16 1.51 46.56 -38.45
C PRO A 16 2.48 47.04 -37.36
N ALA A 17 1.96 47.21 -36.15
CA ALA A 17 2.78 47.30 -34.96
C ALA A 17 3.71 46.07 -34.92
N LEU A 18 5.01 46.31 -34.76
CA LEU A 18 6.02 45.31 -34.46
C LEU A 18 5.62 44.60 -33.15
N ALA A 19 4.91 43.48 -33.26
CA ALA A 19 4.85 42.50 -32.20
C ALA A 19 6.24 41.86 -32.10
N GLU A 20 6.86 42.01 -30.94
CA GLU A 20 8.11 41.33 -30.60
C GLU A 20 7.99 39.83 -30.92
N THR A 21 8.81 39.37 -31.86
CA THR A 21 9.00 37.96 -32.15
C THR A 21 9.77 37.34 -30.99
N GLY A 22 9.06 36.96 -29.93
CA GLY A 22 9.57 36.01 -28.94
C GLY A 22 9.90 34.73 -29.67
N GLY A 23 11.20 34.40 -29.80
CA GLY A 23 11.68 33.23 -30.52
C GLY A 23 10.92 31.97 -30.09
N GLU A 24 10.36 31.25 -31.05
CA GLU A 24 9.67 29.98 -30.79
C GLU A 24 10.61 29.07 -29.97
N LYS A 25 10.16 28.68 -28.78
CA LYS A 25 10.92 27.76 -27.92
C LYS A 25 11.04 26.43 -28.67
N GLN A 26 12.22 26.15 -29.19
CA GLN A 26 12.49 24.91 -29.90
C GLN A 26 12.69 23.77 -28.90
N LEU A 27 11.94 22.67 -29.06
CA LEU A 27 12.08 21.46 -28.24
C LEU A 27 13.44 20.79 -28.45
N SER A 28 14.10 20.41 -27.36
CA SER A 28 15.35 19.67 -27.36
C SER A 28 15.11 18.21 -26.91
N PRO A 29 15.27 17.22 -27.81
CA PRO A 29 15.13 15.80 -27.46
C PRO A 29 16.14 15.36 -26.39
N GLU A 30 17.38 15.84 -26.49
CA GLU A 30 18.47 15.48 -25.59
C GLU A 30 18.25 16.02 -24.17
N LYS A 31 17.76 17.28 -24.04
CA LYS A 31 17.53 17.91 -22.75
C LYS A 31 16.19 17.53 -22.10
N SER A 32 15.25 16.97 -22.87
CA SER A 32 13.97 16.50 -22.34
C SER A 32 14.17 15.37 -21.32
N GLU A 33 13.25 15.23 -20.36
CA GLU A 33 13.38 14.26 -19.27
C GLU A 33 12.34 13.14 -19.43
N ILE A 34 12.70 11.91 -19.05
CA ILE A 34 11.77 10.76 -19.03
C ILE A 34 12.00 9.96 -17.74
N TRP A 35 10.92 9.67 -17.01
CA TRP A 35 10.95 8.92 -15.75
C TRP A 35 9.62 8.21 -15.50
N GLY A 36 9.59 7.21 -14.61
CA GLY A 36 8.35 6.61 -14.13
C GLY A 36 8.42 5.09 -13.98
N PRO A 37 7.42 4.49 -13.32
CA PRO A 37 7.42 3.06 -12.97
C PRO A 37 7.44 2.15 -14.19
N GLY A 38 6.81 2.56 -15.30
CA GLY A 38 6.74 1.81 -16.55
C GLY A 38 8.07 1.69 -17.30
N LEU A 39 9.18 2.24 -16.78
CA LEU A 39 10.52 2.03 -17.33
C LEU A 39 11.34 0.98 -16.53
N LYS A 40 10.75 0.37 -15.51
CA LYS A 40 11.36 -0.69 -14.70
C LYS A 40 10.80 -2.05 -15.09
N ALA A 41 11.66 -3.05 -15.23
CA ALA A 41 11.23 -4.41 -15.56
C ALA A 41 10.39 -5.02 -14.43
N ASP A 42 10.86 -4.88 -13.19
CA ASP A 42 10.32 -5.51 -11.98
C ASP A 42 8.99 -4.94 -11.50
N VAL A 43 8.60 -3.74 -11.96
CA VAL A 43 7.29 -3.16 -11.64
C VAL A 43 6.22 -3.79 -12.50
N VAL A 44 5.26 -4.51 -11.89
CA VAL A 44 4.17 -5.16 -12.62
C VAL A 44 2.85 -4.42 -12.34
N LEU A 45 2.33 -3.74 -13.36
CA LEU A 45 1.05 -3.03 -13.34
C LEU A 45 0.16 -3.46 -14.52
N PRO A 46 -1.18 -3.42 -14.37
CA PRO A 46 -2.12 -3.70 -15.45
C PRO A 46 -1.88 -2.84 -16.69
N ALA A 47 -1.74 -1.53 -16.49
CA ALA A 47 -1.21 -0.58 -17.47
C ALA A 47 0.05 0.05 -16.89
N ARG A 48 1.17 -0.14 -17.58
CA ARG A 48 2.46 0.48 -17.22
C ARG A 48 2.48 1.90 -17.74
N TYR A 49 3.14 2.82 -17.03
CA TYR A 49 3.16 4.22 -17.44
C TYR A 49 4.45 4.93 -17.03
N PHE A 50 4.81 5.96 -17.78
CA PHE A 50 5.94 6.84 -17.52
C PHE A 50 5.64 8.24 -18.05
N TYR A 51 6.48 9.20 -17.70
CA TYR A 51 6.32 10.61 -18.02
C TYR A 51 7.40 11.08 -18.99
N ILE A 52 7.07 12.08 -19.80
CA ILE A 52 8.02 12.85 -20.60
C ILE A 52 7.82 14.33 -20.22
N GLN A 53 8.89 15.03 -19.84
CA GLN A 53 8.90 16.48 -19.72
C GLN A 53 9.61 17.05 -20.94
N ALA A 54 8.89 17.85 -21.74
CA ALA A 54 9.50 18.58 -22.83
C ALA A 54 10.36 19.72 -22.28
N VAL A 55 11.56 19.87 -22.84
CA VAL A 55 12.54 20.90 -22.46
C VAL A 55 13.03 21.59 -23.73
N ASP A 56 13.20 22.91 -23.67
CA ASP A 56 13.71 23.70 -24.81
C ASP A 56 15.23 23.61 -24.97
N THR A 57 15.75 24.14 -26.08
CA THR A 57 17.20 24.19 -26.36
C THR A 57 18.00 25.00 -25.34
N SER A 58 17.34 25.87 -24.56
CA SER A 58 17.95 26.64 -23.47
C SER A 58 17.94 25.89 -22.13
N GLY A 59 17.24 24.76 -22.03
CA GLY A 59 17.12 23.96 -20.80
C GLY A 59 15.91 24.31 -19.93
N ASN A 60 14.98 25.13 -20.42
CA ASN A 60 13.75 25.43 -19.68
C ASN A 60 12.68 24.39 -19.96
N LYS A 61 11.96 23.97 -18.90
CA LYS A 61 10.80 23.09 -19.02
C LYS A 61 9.66 23.83 -19.72
N PHE A 62 9.02 23.17 -20.67
CA PHE A 62 7.76 23.65 -21.22
C PHE A 62 6.70 23.66 -20.11
N THR A 63 5.88 24.71 -20.11
CA THR A 63 4.72 24.87 -19.21
C THR A 63 3.39 24.81 -19.96
N SER A 64 3.44 24.59 -21.26
CA SER A 64 2.32 24.42 -22.18
C SER A 64 2.66 23.33 -23.19
N SER A 65 1.65 22.71 -23.78
CA SER A 65 1.86 21.66 -24.79
C SER A 65 2.71 22.19 -25.97
N PRO A 66 3.83 21.53 -26.32
CA PRO A 66 4.62 21.84 -27.52
C PRO A 66 3.96 21.36 -28.82
N GLY A 67 2.76 20.77 -28.76
CA GLY A 67 2.00 20.30 -29.91
C GLY A 67 1.38 18.93 -29.71
N GLU A 68 0.48 18.55 -30.62
CA GLU A 68 -0.09 17.21 -30.63
C GLU A 68 0.87 16.19 -31.27
N LYS A 69 0.87 14.95 -30.75
CA LYS A 69 1.65 13.82 -31.29
C LYS A 69 3.16 14.13 -31.45
N VAL A 70 3.69 14.99 -30.59
CA VAL A 70 5.10 15.43 -30.56
C VAL A 70 6.04 14.25 -30.40
N PHE A 71 5.73 13.35 -29.47
CA PHE A 71 6.55 12.18 -29.18
C PHE A 71 5.99 10.92 -29.83
N GLN A 72 6.84 10.22 -30.57
CA GLN A 72 6.56 8.89 -31.12
C GLN A 72 7.10 7.86 -30.15
N VAL A 73 6.23 6.99 -29.64
CA VAL A 73 6.63 5.91 -28.74
C VAL A 73 6.39 4.56 -29.38
N LYS A 74 7.42 3.70 -29.34
CA LYS A 74 7.33 2.30 -29.76
C LYS A 74 7.81 1.39 -28.65
N VAL A 75 6.99 0.42 -28.28
CA VAL A 75 7.33 -0.65 -27.33
C VAL A 75 7.46 -1.95 -28.10
N SER A 76 8.60 -2.62 -28.00
CA SER A 76 8.91 -3.85 -28.75
C SER A 76 9.72 -4.83 -27.89
N ALA A 77 9.65 -6.12 -28.18
CA ALA A 77 10.51 -7.14 -27.60
C ALA A 77 11.43 -7.68 -28.72
N PRO A 78 12.69 -7.21 -28.84
CA PRO A 78 13.56 -7.51 -29.98
C PRO A 78 13.84 -9.00 -30.21
N GLU A 79 13.76 -9.80 -29.15
CA GLU A 79 14.05 -11.24 -29.15
C GLU A 79 12.81 -12.09 -29.47
N GLU A 80 11.65 -11.47 -29.68
CA GLU A 80 10.37 -12.15 -29.82
C GLU A 80 9.81 -11.94 -31.23
N GLN A 81 9.21 -12.98 -31.81
CA GLN A 81 8.63 -12.91 -33.16
C GLN A 81 7.46 -11.92 -33.24
N PHE A 82 6.68 -11.80 -32.16
CA PHE A 82 5.53 -10.91 -32.08
C PHE A 82 5.55 -10.14 -30.76
N THR A 83 5.34 -8.83 -30.84
CA THR A 83 5.11 -7.99 -29.65
C THR A 83 3.70 -7.41 -29.70
N ARG A 84 2.86 -7.81 -28.75
CA ARG A 84 1.50 -7.28 -28.57
C ARG A 84 1.48 -6.33 -27.38
N VAL A 85 1.60 -5.04 -27.66
CA VAL A 85 1.54 -3.96 -26.67
C VAL A 85 0.72 -2.81 -27.23
N GLY A 86 -0.33 -2.41 -26.53
CA GLY A 86 -1.08 -1.19 -26.84
C GLY A 86 -0.42 0.01 -26.16
N VAL A 87 -0.13 1.08 -26.90
CA VAL A 87 0.57 2.28 -26.39
C VAL A 87 -0.27 3.52 -26.64
N GLN A 88 -0.33 4.42 -25.67
CA GLN A 88 -0.95 5.73 -25.79
C GLN A 88 -0.03 6.81 -25.21
N VAL A 89 0.09 7.92 -25.93
CA VAL A 89 0.79 9.14 -25.48
C VAL A 89 -0.27 10.18 -25.18
N LEU A 90 -0.32 10.62 -23.93
CA LEU A 90 -1.32 11.52 -23.38
C LEU A 90 -0.67 12.87 -23.06
N ASP A 91 -1.13 13.93 -23.70
CA ASP A 91 -0.67 15.29 -23.46
C ASP A 91 -1.38 15.90 -22.25
N ARG A 92 -0.63 16.28 -21.21
CA ARG A 92 -1.17 16.88 -19.98
C ARG A 92 -1.44 18.39 -20.10
N LYS A 93 -1.14 18.98 -21.26
CA LYS A 93 -1.30 20.40 -21.58
C LYS A 93 -0.44 21.36 -20.74
N ASP A 94 0.44 20.83 -19.90
CA ASP A 94 1.35 21.56 -19.02
C ASP A 94 2.83 21.44 -19.46
N GLY A 95 3.08 20.99 -20.69
CA GLY A 95 4.42 20.73 -21.22
C GLY A 95 4.99 19.35 -20.86
N SER A 96 4.21 18.55 -20.13
CA SER A 96 4.52 17.14 -19.86
C SER A 96 3.51 16.19 -20.51
N PHE A 97 3.92 14.93 -20.64
CA PHE A 97 3.13 13.87 -21.24
C PHE A 97 3.14 12.63 -20.36
N ILE A 98 2.06 11.86 -20.36
CA ILE A 98 2.01 10.49 -19.83
C ILE A 98 2.05 9.54 -21.00
N VAL A 99 3.01 8.65 -21.00
CA VAL A 99 3.00 7.48 -21.87
C VAL A 99 2.48 6.32 -21.05
N ARG A 100 1.40 5.70 -21.49
CA ARG A 100 0.87 4.47 -20.89
C ARG A 100 0.83 3.34 -21.91
N TYR A 101 1.08 2.13 -21.46
CA TYR A 101 1.05 0.96 -22.31
C TYR A 101 0.55 -0.28 -21.57
N ARG A 102 -0.23 -1.08 -22.28
CA ARG A 102 -0.77 -2.36 -21.80
C ARG A 102 -0.15 -3.50 -22.61
N MET A 103 0.48 -4.41 -21.90
CA MET A 103 1.05 -5.63 -22.47
C MET A 103 -0.05 -6.70 -22.58
N TYR A 104 0.03 -7.57 -23.58
CA TYR A 104 -0.87 -8.72 -23.74
C TYR A 104 -0.16 -10.08 -23.65
N ALA A 105 1.14 -10.06 -23.30
CA ALA A 105 2.00 -11.21 -23.03
C ALA A 105 3.20 -10.75 -22.18
N SER A 106 3.85 -11.68 -21.48
CA SER A 106 5.13 -11.45 -20.81
C SER A 106 6.28 -11.56 -21.81
N TYR A 107 7.37 -10.81 -21.60
CA TYR A 107 8.52 -10.79 -22.50
C TYR A 107 9.84 -10.95 -21.73
N LYS A 108 10.86 -11.55 -22.36
CA LYS A 108 12.19 -11.70 -21.74
C LYS A 108 12.91 -10.38 -21.51
N ASN A 109 12.75 -9.46 -22.44
CA ASN A 109 13.29 -8.11 -22.43
C ASN A 109 12.32 -7.21 -23.19
N LEU A 110 12.19 -5.95 -22.78
CA LEU A 110 11.34 -4.97 -23.45
C LEU A 110 12.18 -3.74 -23.82
N LYS A 111 12.02 -3.26 -25.05
CA LYS A 111 12.63 -2.04 -25.55
C LYS A 111 11.56 -0.97 -25.71
N VAL A 112 11.72 0.15 -25.00
CA VAL A 112 10.88 1.35 -25.11
C VAL A 112 11.67 2.43 -25.84
N GLU A 113 11.24 2.74 -27.07
CA GLU A 113 11.78 3.82 -27.88
C GLU A 113 10.87 5.04 -27.78
N VAL A 114 11.45 6.19 -27.44
CA VAL A 114 10.79 7.50 -27.46
C VAL A 114 11.57 8.39 -28.40
N LYS A 115 10.89 8.92 -29.43
CA LYS A 115 11.48 9.73 -30.48
C LYS A 115 10.75 11.05 -30.69
N PHE A 116 11.49 12.10 -31.02
CA PHE A 116 10.98 13.36 -31.55
C PHE A 116 11.66 13.60 -32.89
N GLN A 117 10.88 13.75 -33.97
CA GLN A 117 11.40 13.93 -35.33
C GLN A 117 12.50 12.91 -35.72
N GLY A 118 12.32 11.65 -35.32
CA GLY A 118 13.26 10.55 -35.58
C GLY A 118 14.45 10.46 -34.60
N GLN A 119 14.73 11.50 -33.83
CA GLN A 119 15.80 11.53 -32.83
C GLN A 119 15.34 10.95 -31.50
N HIS A 120 16.23 10.26 -30.79
CA HIS A 120 15.94 9.72 -29.47
C HIS A 120 15.80 10.82 -28.43
N VAL A 121 14.80 10.68 -27.56
CA VAL A 121 14.52 11.61 -26.46
C VAL A 121 15.16 11.09 -25.18
N ALA A 122 15.86 11.96 -24.46
CA ALA A 122 16.60 11.63 -23.25
C ALA A 122 17.51 10.40 -23.47
N LYS A 123 17.41 9.38 -22.59
CA LYS A 123 18.19 8.14 -22.66
C LYS A 123 17.56 7.05 -23.54
N SER A 124 16.56 7.38 -24.37
CA SER A 124 15.95 6.39 -25.26
C SER A 124 17.01 5.79 -26.22
N PRO A 125 16.95 4.49 -26.54
CA PRO A 125 15.99 3.50 -26.07
C PRO A 125 16.22 3.04 -24.61
N TYR A 126 15.13 2.84 -23.87
CA TYR A 126 15.16 2.19 -22.57
C TYR A 126 15.04 0.68 -22.74
N ILE A 127 16.01 -0.07 -22.24
CA ILE A 127 16.02 -1.54 -22.27
C ILE A 127 15.68 -2.06 -20.88
N LEU A 128 14.46 -2.57 -20.73
CA LEU A 128 14.00 -3.26 -19.54
C LEU A 128 14.53 -4.69 -19.63
N LYS A 129 15.64 -4.94 -18.93
CA LYS A 129 16.31 -6.23 -18.89
C LYS A 129 15.63 -7.15 -17.88
N GLY A 130 15.46 -8.41 -18.24
CA GLY A 130 14.85 -9.43 -17.38
C GLY A 130 13.35 -9.57 -17.64
N PRO A 131 12.73 -10.62 -17.07
CA PRO A 131 11.36 -10.98 -17.41
C PRO A 131 10.43 -9.81 -17.08
N VAL A 132 9.84 -9.22 -18.12
CA VAL A 132 8.85 -8.16 -18.01
C VAL A 132 7.49 -8.82 -18.03
N TYR A 133 6.92 -8.98 -16.84
CA TYR A 133 5.67 -9.72 -16.67
C TYR A 133 4.44 -8.90 -17.06
N HIS A 134 3.53 -9.59 -17.75
CA HIS A 134 2.15 -9.16 -17.95
C HIS A 134 1.32 -9.37 -16.67
N GLU A 135 0.27 -8.57 -16.50
CA GLU A 135 -0.70 -8.61 -15.39
C GLU A 135 -1.25 -10.00 -15.06
N ASN A 136 -1.44 -10.86 -16.06
CA ASN A 136 -1.98 -12.22 -15.87
C ASN A 136 -0.89 -13.29 -15.72
N CYS A 137 0.40 -12.93 -15.65
CA CYS A 137 1.47 -13.87 -15.31
C CYS A 137 1.28 -14.31 -13.85
N ASP A 138 1.16 -15.61 -13.59
CA ASP A 138 1.21 -16.14 -12.22
C ASP A 138 2.67 -16.30 -11.79
N CYS A 139 3.28 -15.18 -11.40
CA CYS A 139 4.72 -15.01 -11.28
C CYS A 139 5.06 -14.27 -9.97
N PRO A 140 4.62 -14.78 -8.80
CA PRO A 140 4.73 -14.05 -7.54
C PRO A 140 6.17 -13.92 -7.07
N LEU A 141 6.59 -12.68 -6.85
CA LEU A 141 7.85 -12.39 -6.16
C LEU A 141 7.77 -12.91 -4.72
N GLN A 142 8.67 -13.83 -4.37
CA GLN A 142 8.69 -14.47 -3.05
C GLN A 142 9.11 -13.50 -1.94
N ASP A 143 9.99 -12.55 -2.26
CA ASP A 143 10.44 -11.53 -1.34
C ASP A 143 9.52 -10.30 -1.41
N SER A 144 8.61 -10.22 -0.44
CA SER A 144 7.71 -9.07 -0.26
C SER A 144 8.43 -7.75 -0.01
N ALA A 145 9.62 -7.75 0.59
CA ALA A 145 10.38 -6.53 0.85
C ALA A 145 11.00 -5.99 -0.45
N ALA A 146 11.52 -6.89 -1.29
CA ALA A 146 11.98 -6.54 -2.63
C ALA A 146 10.81 -5.99 -3.48
N TRP A 147 9.63 -6.62 -3.43
CA TRP A 147 8.45 -6.12 -4.15
C TRP A 147 8.09 -4.67 -3.75
N LEU A 148 8.05 -4.40 -2.44
CA LEU A 148 7.79 -3.05 -1.90
C LEU A 148 8.80 -2.02 -2.38
N GLN A 149 10.08 -2.39 -2.43
CA GLN A 149 11.16 -1.52 -2.89
C GLN A 149 11.02 -1.21 -4.38
N GLU A 150 10.73 -2.21 -5.21
CA GLU A 150 10.59 -2.02 -6.67
C GLU A 150 9.37 -1.17 -7.03
N MET A 151 8.24 -1.43 -6.36
CA MET A 151 7.02 -0.62 -6.46
C MET A 151 7.16 0.76 -5.82
N ASN A 152 8.28 1.07 -5.17
CA ASN A 152 8.55 2.33 -4.48
C ASN A 152 7.46 2.69 -3.45
N CYS A 153 6.94 1.68 -2.74
CA CYS A 153 5.87 1.88 -1.79
C CYS A 153 6.34 2.68 -0.57
N PRO A 154 5.51 3.58 -0.02
CA PRO A 154 5.85 4.30 1.20
C PRO A 154 6.08 3.34 2.37
N GLU A 155 7.01 3.67 3.27
CA GLU A 155 7.31 2.82 4.43
C GLU A 155 6.06 2.59 5.30
N THR A 156 5.29 3.65 5.53
CA THR A 156 4.06 3.67 6.31
C THR A 156 2.98 4.47 5.61
N ILE A 157 1.72 4.07 5.78
CA ILE A 157 0.55 4.81 5.29
C ILE A 157 -0.29 5.22 6.49
N ALA A 158 -0.44 6.53 6.70
CA ALA A 158 -1.03 7.08 7.91
C ALA A 158 -2.48 6.64 8.14
N GLN A 159 -3.28 6.51 7.07
CA GLN A 159 -4.65 6.00 7.17
C GLN A 159 -4.70 4.57 7.73
N ILE A 160 -3.88 3.68 7.17
CA ILE A 160 -3.79 2.29 7.63
C ILE A 160 -3.40 2.23 9.11
N GLN A 161 -2.43 3.03 9.54
CA GLN A 161 -2.02 3.07 10.95
C GLN A 161 -3.15 3.57 11.87
N ARG A 162 -3.89 4.61 11.46
CA ARG A 162 -5.03 5.12 12.23
C ARG A 162 -6.12 4.07 12.41
N ASP A 163 -6.47 3.36 11.33
CA ASP A 163 -7.55 2.37 11.34
C ASP A 163 -7.15 1.11 12.13
N LEU A 164 -5.94 0.59 11.91
CA LEU A 164 -5.44 -0.60 12.60
C LEU A 164 -5.11 -0.37 14.08
N ALA A 165 -4.87 0.87 14.51
CA ALA A 165 -4.62 1.19 15.93
C ALA A 165 -5.80 0.85 16.86
N HIS A 166 -6.99 0.64 16.30
CA HIS A 166 -8.17 0.19 17.05
C HIS A 166 -8.19 -1.33 17.30
N PHE A 167 -7.34 -2.08 16.60
CA PHE A 167 -7.31 -3.55 16.62
C PHE A 167 -5.86 -4.05 16.86
N PRO A 168 -5.27 -3.76 18.03
CA PRO A 168 -3.90 -4.20 18.34
C PRO A 168 -3.76 -5.73 18.33
N THR A 169 -4.85 -6.43 18.68
CA THR A 169 -4.98 -7.88 18.65
C THR A 169 -6.27 -8.27 17.97
N VAL A 170 -6.21 -9.31 17.14
CA VAL A 170 -7.38 -9.91 16.49
C VAL A 170 -7.36 -11.40 16.80
N ASP A 171 -8.49 -11.94 17.25
CA ASP A 171 -8.70 -13.37 17.44
C ASP A 171 -9.50 -13.91 16.23
N PRO A 172 -8.84 -14.62 15.30
CA PRO A 172 -9.43 -15.23 14.11
C PRO A 172 -10.70 -16.05 14.40
N GLU A 173 -10.65 -16.92 15.41
CA GLU A 173 -11.75 -17.83 15.73
C GLU A 173 -12.96 -17.07 16.28
N LYS A 174 -12.70 -16.07 17.13
CA LYS A 174 -13.75 -15.20 17.66
C LYS A 174 -14.43 -14.40 16.54
N ILE A 175 -13.65 -13.73 15.69
CA ILE A 175 -14.22 -12.88 14.63
C ILE A 175 -14.96 -13.71 13.58
N ALA A 176 -14.51 -14.93 13.30
CA ALA A 176 -15.16 -15.85 12.36
C ALA A 176 -16.57 -16.27 12.80
N VAL A 177 -16.87 -16.20 14.10
CA VAL A 177 -18.20 -16.47 14.68
C VAL A 177 -19.00 -15.19 14.85
N GLU A 178 -18.41 -14.16 15.46
CA GLU A 178 -19.14 -12.97 15.89
C GLU A 178 -19.51 -12.04 14.73
N ILE A 179 -18.62 -11.85 13.75
CA ILE A 179 -18.88 -10.94 12.62
C ILE A 179 -20.05 -11.47 11.78
N PRO A 180 -20.09 -12.73 11.32
CA PRO A 180 -21.26 -13.25 10.61
C PRO A 180 -22.56 -13.18 11.42
N LYS A 181 -22.50 -13.39 12.73
CA LYS A 181 -23.67 -13.29 13.61
C LYS A 181 -24.22 -11.86 13.67
N ARG A 182 -23.34 -10.86 13.78
CA ARG A 182 -23.72 -9.44 13.86
C ARG A 182 -24.13 -8.87 12.51
N PHE A 183 -23.46 -9.27 11.44
CA PHE A 183 -23.47 -8.55 10.17
C PHE A 183 -23.98 -9.42 9.00
N GLY A 184 -23.92 -10.74 9.09
CA GLY A 184 -24.18 -11.63 7.95
C GLY A 184 -25.65 -11.78 7.49
N GLN A 185 -26.65 -11.42 8.30
CA GLN A 185 -28.07 -11.66 7.95
C GLN A 185 -28.69 -10.63 7.00
N ARG A 186 -28.12 -9.42 6.89
CA ARG A 186 -28.67 -8.33 6.06
C ARG A 186 -27.63 -7.58 5.24
N GLN A 187 -26.35 -7.98 5.31
CA GLN A 187 -25.25 -7.18 4.79
C GLN A 187 -24.45 -7.95 3.75
N SER A 188 -23.89 -7.21 2.81
CA SER A 188 -23.00 -7.71 1.76
C SER A 188 -21.62 -8.00 2.35
N LEU A 189 -21.44 -9.13 3.03
CA LEU A 189 -20.23 -9.43 3.79
C LEU A 189 -19.49 -10.64 3.19
N CYS A 190 -18.17 -10.57 3.12
CA CYS A 190 -17.34 -11.71 2.72
C CYS A 190 -16.22 -11.95 3.75
N HIS A 191 -16.06 -13.21 4.13
CA HIS A 191 -14.90 -13.70 4.86
C HIS A 191 -13.88 -14.20 3.84
N TYR A 192 -12.74 -13.52 3.76
CA TYR A 192 -11.62 -13.90 2.92
C TYR A 192 -10.55 -14.61 3.75
N THR A 193 -9.96 -15.66 3.18
CA THR A 193 -8.76 -16.31 3.72
C THR A 193 -7.70 -16.33 2.62
N LEU A 194 -6.58 -15.67 2.88
CA LEU A 194 -5.35 -15.81 2.11
C LEU A 194 -4.54 -16.91 2.77
N LYS A 195 -4.28 -18.00 2.04
CA LYS A 195 -3.47 -19.11 2.55
C LYS A 195 -2.66 -19.72 1.44
N ASP A 196 -1.35 -19.86 1.66
CA ASP A 196 -0.40 -20.40 0.67
C ASP A 196 -0.50 -19.65 -0.67
N ASN A 197 -0.65 -18.32 -0.60
CA ASN A 197 -0.84 -17.42 -1.74
C ASN A 197 -2.10 -17.72 -2.58
N LYS A 198 -3.09 -18.42 -2.02
CA LYS A 198 -4.41 -18.67 -2.63
C LYS A 198 -5.49 -17.91 -1.89
N VAL A 199 -6.51 -17.49 -2.63
CA VAL A 199 -7.67 -16.77 -2.11
C VAL A 199 -8.82 -17.74 -1.91
N TYR A 200 -9.32 -17.85 -0.69
CA TYR A 200 -10.55 -18.57 -0.34
C TYR A 200 -11.57 -17.57 0.18
N ILE A 201 -12.85 -17.82 -0.10
CA ILE A 201 -13.93 -16.87 0.18
C ILE A 201 -15.14 -17.61 0.72
N LYS A 202 -15.72 -17.09 1.79
CA LYS A 202 -17.04 -17.46 2.27
C LYS A 202 -17.93 -16.22 2.31
N THR A 203 -19.02 -16.27 1.55
CA THR A 203 -19.99 -15.17 1.47
C THR A 203 -21.02 -15.25 2.58
N HIS A 204 -21.41 -14.10 3.12
CA HIS A 204 -22.45 -13.95 4.12
C HIS A 204 -23.44 -12.88 3.64
N GLY A 205 -24.73 -13.24 3.57
CA GLY A 205 -25.80 -12.36 3.07
C GLY A 205 -26.12 -12.53 1.58
N GLU A 206 -27.12 -11.78 1.10
CA GLU A 206 -27.74 -11.97 -0.23
C GLU A 206 -27.15 -11.10 -1.34
N HIS A 207 -26.50 -9.98 -1.01
CA HIS A 207 -26.04 -8.97 -1.98
C HIS A 207 -24.51 -8.91 -2.11
N VAL A 208 -23.86 -10.05 -2.36
CA VAL A 208 -22.39 -10.17 -2.40
C VAL A 208 -21.77 -9.97 -3.79
N GLY A 209 -22.54 -9.50 -4.78
CA GLY A 209 -22.07 -9.34 -6.17
C GLY A 209 -20.85 -8.42 -6.32
N PHE A 210 -20.73 -7.40 -5.46
CA PHE A 210 -19.59 -6.47 -5.43
C PHE A 210 -18.25 -7.13 -5.03
N ARG A 211 -18.26 -8.40 -4.62
CA ARG A 211 -17.03 -9.16 -4.36
C ARG A 211 -16.08 -9.20 -5.56
N ILE A 212 -16.63 -9.11 -6.78
CA ILE A 212 -15.85 -9.04 -8.04
C ILE A 212 -14.66 -8.08 -7.95
N PHE A 213 -14.85 -6.90 -7.35
CA PHE A 213 -13.79 -5.90 -7.25
C PHE A 213 -12.69 -6.30 -6.26
N MET A 214 -13.09 -6.86 -5.12
CA MET A 214 -12.15 -7.36 -4.12
C MET A 214 -11.40 -8.60 -4.61
N ASP A 215 -12.11 -9.52 -5.26
CA ASP A 215 -11.55 -10.72 -5.88
C ASP A 215 -10.50 -10.33 -6.93
N ALA A 216 -10.81 -9.35 -7.77
CA ALA A 216 -9.92 -8.91 -8.83
C ALA A 216 -8.58 -8.37 -8.30
N ILE A 217 -8.59 -7.53 -7.26
CA ILE A 217 -7.36 -6.99 -6.68
C ILE A 217 -6.56 -8.04 -5.90
N LEU A 218 -7.21 -8.94 -5.15
CA LEU A 218 -6.52 -10.02 -4.44
C LEU A 218 -5.86 -11.01 -5.42
N LEU A 219 -6.57 -11.39 -6.48
CA LEU A 219 -6.02 -12.24 -7.54
C LEU A 219 -4.89 -11.53 -8.29
N SER A 220 -5.01 -10.22 -8.50
CA SER A 220 -3.97 -9.39 -9.09
C SER A 220 -2.70 -9.34 -8.24
N LEU A 221 -2.83 -9.19 -6.92
CA LEU A 221 -1.71 -9.19 -5.98
C LEU A 221 -1.03 -10.56 -5.86
N THR A 222 -1.81 -11.63 -5.67
CA THR A 222 -1.28 -13.00 -5.51
C THR A 222 -0.50 -13.47 -6.73
N ARG A 223 -0.80 -12.97 -7.94
CA ARG A 223 0.00 -13.21 -9.15
C ARG A 223 1.35 -12.47 -9.17
N LYS A 224 1.50 -11.36 -8.44
CA LYS A 224 2.68 -10.47 -8.48
C LYS A 224 3.62 -10.66 -7.31
N VAL A 225 3.08 -10.95 -6.13
CA VAL A 225 3.83 -11.01 -4.89
C VAL A 225 3.21 -12.04 -3.97
N LYS A 226 4.07 -12.74 -3.22
CA LYS A 226 3.59 -13.65 -2.18
C LYS A 226 2.87 -12.87 -1.09
N MET A 227 1.57 -13.07 -1.00
CA MET A 227 0.73 -12.49 0.05
C MET A 227 0.92 -13.23 1.39
N PRO A 228 0.85 -12.53 2.54
CA PRO A 228 0.87 -13.18 3.84
C PRO A 228 -0.39 -14.02 4.05
N ASP A 229 -0.25 -15.11 4.81
CA ASP A 229 -1.38 -15.90 5.26
C ASP A 229 -2.17 -15.09 6.30
N MET A 230 -3.46 -14.88 6.05
CA MET A 230 -4.34 -14.16 6.96
C MET A 230 -5.81 -14.42 6.63
N GLU A 231 -6.69 -14.16 7.58
CA GLU A 231 -8.13 -14.09 7.36
C GLU A 231 -8.68 -12.72 7.76
N PHE A 232 -9.72 -12.29 7.07
CA PHE A 232 -10.32 -10.98 7.27
C PHE A 232 -11.73 -10.90 6.68
N PHE A 233 -12.48 -9.91 7.15
CA PHE A 233 -13.83 -9.63 6.70
C PHE A 233 -13.90 -8.36 5.88
N VAL A 234 -14.57 -8.43 4.74
CA VAL A 234 -14.79 -7.30 3.83
C VAL A 234 -16.28 -7.01 3.75
N ASN A 235 -16.64 -5.79 4.12
CA ASN A 235 -17.94 -5.19 3.81
C ASN A 235 -17.93 -4.71 2.36
N LEU A 236 -18.86 -5.25 1.58
CA LEU A 236 -19.05 -4.90 0.18
C LEU A 236 -20.15 -3.84 -0.02
N GLY A 237 -20.87 -3.46 1.04
CA GLY A 237 -21.89 -2.42 1.01
C GLY A 237 -21.32 -1.01 1.08
N ASP A 238 -22.19 -0.01 0.83
CA ASP A 238 -21.79 1.40 0.87
C ASP A 238 -21.44 1.87 2.29
N TRP A 239 -22.29 1.55 3.28
CA TRP A 239 -22.16 2.06 4.64
C TRP A 239 -21.11 1.29 5.46
N PRO A 240 -20.24 1.99 6.23
CA PRO A 240 -19.41 1.33 7.23
C PRO A 240 -20.26 0.66 8.32
N LEU A 241 -19.76 -0.44 8.88
CA LEU A 241 -20.51 -1.34 9.74
C LEU A 241 -20.23 -1.15 11.23
N GLU A 242 -18.97 -0.97 11.61
CA GLU A 242 -18.53 -1.01 13.01
C GLU A 242 -18.65 0.38 13.65
N LYS A 243 -19.82 0.68 14.21
CA LYS A 243 -20.13 2.01 14.80
C LYS A 243 -19.41 2.22 16.14
N LYS A 244 -18.92 3.45 16.39
CA LYS A 244 -18.24 3.87 17.64
C LYS A 244 -19.03 3.66 18.93
N LYS A 245 -20.37 3.66 18.88
CA LYS A 245 -21.25 3.61 20.07
C LYS A 245 -21.54 2.19 20.57
N SER A 246 -20.93 1.15 19.99
CA SER A 246 -21.05 -0.19 20.57
C SER A 246 -20.28 -0.24 21.89
N ASN A 247 -20.99 -0.39 23.01
CA ASN A 247 -20.38 -0.75 24.31
C ASN A 247 -19.83 -2.19 24.33
N ALA A 248 -19.54 -2.75 23.14
CA ALA A 248 -19.19 -4.14 22.92
C ALA A 248 -17.89 -4.21 22.11
N ASP A 249 -17.24 -5.36 22.15
CA ASP A 249 -16.05 -5.69 21.37
C ASP A 249 -16.22 -5.26 19.90
N ILE A 250 -15.37 -4.33 19.46
CA ILE A 250 -15.33 -3.86 18.06
C ILE A 250 -14.63 -4.91 17.18
N HIS A 251 -15.07 -5.04 15.93
CA HIS A 251 -14.52 -6.01 14.99
C HIS A 251 -13.74 -5.36 13.83
N PRO A 252 -12.61 -5.96 13.40
CA PRO A 252 -11.84 -5.45 12.26
C PRO A 252 -12.56 -5.81 10.95
N ILE A 253 -13.24 -4.83 10.36
CA ILE A 253 -13.97 -4.98 9.09
C ILE A 253 -13.37 -4.02 8.07
N PHE A 254 -12.98 -4.55 6.91
CA PHE A 254 -12.53 -3.75 5.77
C PHE A 254 -13.73 -3.18 5.01
N SER A 255 -13.73 -1.86 4.76
CA SER A 255 -14.83 -1.15 4.09
C SER A 255 -14.31 -0.17 3.04
N TRP A 256 -15.07 0.04 1.97
CA TRP A 256 -14.76 1.03 0.92
C TRP A 256 -14.78 2.47 1.42
N CYS A 257 -15.58 2.74 2.45
CA CYS A 257 -15.75 4.05 3.03
C CYS A 257 -15.80 3.96 4.56
N GLY A 258 -15.09 4.86 5.22
CA GLY A 258 -15.19 5.08 6.65
C GLY A 258 -16.08 6.28 6.98
N SER A 259 -16.39 6.42 8.26
CA SER A 259 -16.99 7.63 8.81
C SER A 259 -16.43 7.99 10.17
N THR A 260 -16.57 9.26 10.57
CA THR A 260 -16.20 9.72 11.91
C THR A 260 -17.00 9.02 13.02
N ASP A 261 -18.04 8.26 12.70
CA ASP A 261 -18.84 7.47 13.64
C ASP A 261 -18.58 5.96 13.54
N SER A 262 -17.58 5.54 12.76
CA SER A 262 -17.22 4.13 12.56
C SER A 262 -15.76 3.84 12.91
N LYS A 263 -15.44 2.54 12.95
CA LYS A 263 -14.11 1.96 13.23
C LYS A 263 -13.65 1.00 12.13
N ASP A 264 -14.38 0.92 11.03
CA ASP A 264 -14.00 0.13 9.86
C ASP A 264 -12.61 0.53 9.33
N ILE A 265 -11.90 -0.45 8.81
CA ILE A 265 -10.58 -0.29 8.20
C ILE A 265 -10.78 0.08 6.73
N VAL A 266 -10.36 1.29 6.34
CA VAL A 266 -10.70 1.83 5.02
C VAL A 266 -9.71 1.36 3.96
N MET A 267 -10.24 0.83 2.87
CA MET A 267 -9.49 0.43 1.67
C MET A 267 -9.83 1.34 0.47
N PRO A 268 -9.00 1.34 -0.59
CA PRO A 268 -9.35 2.04 -1.83
C PRO A 268 -10.70 1.58 -2.35
N THR A 269 -11.52 2.52 -2.84
CA THR A 269 -12.88 2.21 -3.27
C THR A 269 -12.88 1.24 -4.44
N TYR A 270 -13.97 0.48 -4.59
CA TYR A 270 -14.10 -0.46 -5.71
C TYR A 270 -13.97 0.26 -7.07
N ASP A 271 -14.44 1.51 -7.16
CA ASP A 271 -14.41 2.31 -8.38
C ASP A 271 -12.98 2.70 -8.78
N LEU A 272 -12.21 3.25 -7.83
CA LEU A 272 -10.81 3.57 -8.07
C LEU A 272 -9.97 2.31 -8.34
N THR A 273 -10.25 1.23 -7.62
CA THR A 273 -9.57 -0.07 -7.80
C THR A 273 -9.84 -0.64 -9.20
N ASP A 274 -11.09 -0.65 -9.65
CA ASP A 274 -11.47 -1.11 -11.00
C ASP A 274 -10.82 -0.24 -12.07
N SER A 275 -10.77 1.09 -11.85
CA SER A 275 -10.13 2.02 -12.78
C SER A 275 -8.67 1.67 -13.03
N VAL A 276 -7.93 1.25 -11.99
CA VAL A 276 -6.52 0.86 -12.08
C VAL A 276 -6.35 -0.51 -12.77
N LEU A 277 -7.17 -1.50 -12.41
CA LEU A 277 -7.08 -2.85 -12.98
C LEU A 277 -7.44 -2.88 -14.47
N GLU A 278 -8.41 -2.05 -14.86
CA GLU A 278 -9.00 -2.04 -16.19
C GLU A 278 -8.58 -0.83 -17.03
N THR A 279 -7.55 -0.09 -16.60
CA THR A 279 -6.98 1.00 -17.40
C THR A 279 -6.50 0.45 -18.74
N MET A 280 -6.87 1.12 -19.85
CA MET A 280 -6.66 0.67 -21.24
C MET A 280 -7.35 -0.67 -21.59
N GLY A 281 -8.25 -1.16 -20.73
CA GLY A 281 -9.13 -2.30 -20.95
C GLY A 281 -10.55 -1.81 -21.20
N ARG A 282 -11.48 -2.19 -20.31
CA ARG A 282 -12.90 -1.81 -20.42
C ARG A 282 -13.24 -0.46 -19.79
N VAL A 283 -12.34 0.14 -19.00
CA VAL A 283 -12.56 1.42 -18.33
C VAL A 283 -11.90 2.57 -19.11
N SER A 284 -12.68 3.62 -19.38
CA SER A 284 -12.22 4.85 -20.03
C SER A 284 -11.95 6.01 -19.06
N LEU A 285 -12.61 6.02 -17.90
CA LEU A 285 -12.39 6.98 -16.83
C LEU A 285 -11.36 6.42 -15.85
N ASP A 286 -10.13 6.92 -15.94
CA ASP A 286 -9.03 6.56 -15.05
C ASP A 286 -8.17 7.80 -14.76
N MET A 287 -7.30 7.69 -13.75
CA MET A 287 -6.47 8.79 -13.26
C MET A 287 -5.53 9.37 -14.32
N MET A 288 -5.08 8.57 -15.31
CA MET A 288 -4.24 9.06 -16.41
C MET A 288 -5.07 9.70 -17.53
N SER A 289 -6.22 9.12 -17.86
CA SER A 289 -7.12 9.69 -18.88
C SER A 289 -7.62 11.08 -18.49
N VAL A 290 -7.95 11.31 -17.21
CA VAL A 290 -8.36 12.63 -16.73
C VAL A 290 -7.29 13.68 -16.95
N GLN A 291 -6.03 13.36 -16.63
CA GLN A 291 -4.90 14.30 -16.78
C GLN A 291 -4.67 14.76 -18.22
N ALA A 292 -5.17 14.01 -19.20
CA ALA A 292 -5.07 14.33 -20.62
C ALA A 292 -6.30 15.07 -21.19
N ASN A 293 -7.41 15.06 -20.42
CA ASN A 293 -8.72 15.51 -20.85
C ASN A 293 -9.28 16.54 -19.88
N THR A 294 -8.45 17.51 -19.50
CA THR A 294 -8.81 18.56 -18.54
C THR A 294 -9.50 19.76 -19.20
N GLY A 295 -9.96 19.65 -20.45
CA GLY A 295 -10.68 20.73 -21.12
C GLY A 295 -9.79 21.92 -21.53
N PRO A 296 -10.36 23.13 -21.67
CA PRO A 296 -9.61 24.31 -22.10
C PRO A 296 -8.71 24.85 -20.98
N PRO A 297 -7.74 25.74 -21.30
CA PRO A 297 -6.94 26.45 -20.30
C PRO A 297 -7.82 27.17 -19.27
N TRP A 298 -7.32 27.34 -18.05
CA TRP A 298 -8.06 27.89 -16.90
C TRP A 298 -8.86 29.15 -17.24
N GLU A 299 -8.24 30.08 -17.95
CA GLU A 299 -8.75 31.40 -18.34
C GLU A 299 -9.92 31.30 -19.31
N SER A 300 -10.03 30.18 -20.03
CA SER A 300 -11.10 29.87 -20.98
C SER A 300 -12.17 28.93 -20.40
N LYS A 301 -12.02 28.45 -19.17
CA LYS A 301 -13.05 27.63 -18.50
C LYS A 301 -14.25 28.50 -18.10
N ASN A 302 -15.43 27.90 -18.12
CA ASN A 302 -16.66 28.52 -17.65
C ASN A 302 -16.59 28.77 -16.13
N SER A 303 -17.00 29.97 -15.71
CA SER A 303 -17.06 30.41 -14.32
C SER A 303 -18.38 30.04 -13.60
N THR A 304 -19.28 29.29 -14.24
CA THR A 304 -20.43 28.66 -13.58
C THR A 304 -19.99 27.35 -12.93
N ALA A 305 -20.33 27.15 -11.66
CA ALA A 305 -20.02 25.92 -10.95
C ALA A 305 -20.86 24.75 -11.44
N VAL A 306 -20.29 23.55 -11.56
CA VAL A 306 -20.98 22.42 -12.17
C VAL A 306 -21.17 21.25 -11.19
N TRP A 307 -22.34 20.60 -11.29
CA TRP A 307 -22.61 19.31 -10.69
C TRP A 307 -23.63 18.50 -11.49
N ARG A 308 -23.42 17.19 -11.61
CA ARG A 308 -24.41 16.23 -12.11
C ARG A 308 -24.41 14.99 -11.24
N GLY A 309 -25.60 14.45 -10.95
CA GLY A 309 -25.71 13.22 -10.18
C GLY A 309 -27.14 12.82 -9.87
N ARG A 310 -27.27 11.82 -9.01
CA ARG A 310 -28.57 11.33 -8.50
C ARG A 310 -28.88 11.94 -7.14
N ASP A 311 -30.14 11.86 -6.76
CA ASP A 311 -30.74 12.33 -5.52
C ASP A 311 -30.34 11.55 -4.26
N SER A 312 -29.17 10.93 -4.17
CA SER A 312 -28.84 10.02 -3.07
C SER A 312 -28.57 10.67 -1.70
N ARG A 313 -28.78 11.99 -1.55
CA ARG A 313 -28.72 12.69 -0.26
C ARG A 313 -29.51 14.00 -0.29
N LYS A 314 -30.02 14.45 0.86
CA LYS A 314 -30.81 15.68 0.99
C LYS A 314 -30.06 16.93 0.52
N GLU A 315 -28.77 17.02 0.80
CA GLU A 315 -27.95 18.19 0.44
C GLU A 315 -27.82 18.33 -1.08
N ARG A 316 -27.93 17.23 -1.84
CA ARG A 316 -28.00 17.31 -3.31
C ARG A 316 -29.32 17.94 -3.78
N LEU A 317 -30.42 17.71 -3.08
CA LEU A 317 -31.71 18.37 -3.35
C LEU A 317 -31.59 19.88 -3.12
N GLU A 318 -30.92 20.28 -2.03
CA GLU A 318 -30.68 21.69 -1.72
C GLU A 318 -29.73 22.34 -2.74
N LEU A 319 -28.69 21.64 -3.21
CA LEU A 319 -27.84 22.11 -4.29
C LEU A 319 -28.63 22.41 -5.57
N VAL A 320 -29.52 21.51 -5.99
CA VAL A 320 -30.32 21.71 -7.21
C VAL A 320 -31.32 22.86 -7.03
N LYS A 321 -31.91 23.02 -5.83
CA LYS A 321 -32.73 24.21 -5.51
C LYS A 321 -31.91 25.50 -5.58
N LEU A 322 -30.67 25.50 -5.07
CA LEU A 322 -29.76 26.65 -5.16
C LEU A 322 -29.41 26.97 -6.61
N SER A 323 -29.14 25.96 -7.44
CA SER A 323 -28.88 26.15 -8.87
C SER A 323 -30.06 26.75 -9.61
N ARG A 324 -31.30 26.33 -9.31
CA ARG A 324 -32.50 26.94 -9.90
C ARG A 324 -32.71 28.39 -9.49
N LYS A 325 -32.30 28.77 -8.28
CA LYS A 325 -32.36 30.15 -7.78
C LYS A 325 -31.23 31.03 -8.31
N HIS A 326 -30.08 30.45 -8.59
CA HIS A 326 -28.85 31.13 -9.02
C HIS A 326 -28.20 30.44 -10.25
N PRO A 327 -28.90 30.34 -11.38
CA PRO A 327 -28.42 29.63 -12.57
C PRO A 327 -27.15 30.27 -13.19
N GLU A 328 -26.92 31.55 -12.93
CA GLU A 328 -25.71 32.28 -13.31
C GLU A 328 -24.46 31.85 -12.51
N LEU A 329 -24.65 31.31 -11.30
CA LEU A 329 -23.57 30.86 -10.43
C LEU A 329 -23.37 29.35 -10.48
N ILE A 330 -24.45 28.58 -10.55
CA ILE A 330 -24.44 27.13 -10.39
C ILE A 330 -25.28 26.48 -11.49
N ASP A 331 -24.67 25.53 -12.19
CA ASP A 331 -25.29 24.56 -13.07
C ASP A 331 -25.27 23.19 -12.39
N ALA A 332 -26.33 22.88 -11.63
CA ALA A 332 -26.51 21.60 -10.94
C ALA A 332 -27.88 21.01 -11.25
N ALA A 333 -27.88 19.76 -11.72
CA ALA A 333 -29.11 19.06 -12.09
C ALA A 333 -29.05 17.56 -11.82
N PHE A 334 -30.22 16.96 -11.59
CA PHE A 334 -30.35 15.52 -11.40
C PHE A 334 -30.37 14.77 -12.72
N THR A 335 -29.65 13.64 -12.79
CA THR A 335 -29.70 12.74 -13.93
C THR A 335 -30.75 11.65 -13.77
N ASN A 336 -31.14 11.34 -12.53
CA ASN A 336 -32.21 10.40 -12.20
C ASN A 336 -32.64 10.58 -10.72
N PHE A 337 -33.85 10.12 -10.40
CA PHE A 337 -34.39 10.03 -9.03
C PHE A 337 -34.59 8.58 -8.62
N PHE A 338 -34.14 8.23 -7.42
CA PHE A 338 -34.28 6.88 -6.85
C PHE A 338 -34.59 6.89 -5.35
N PHE A 339 -34.11 7.89 -4.60
CA PHE A 339 -34.17 7.91 -3.13
C PHE A 339 -35.25 8.85 -2.59
N PHE A 340 -35.61 9.87 -3.36
CA PHE A 340 -36.62 10.86 -3.02
C PHE A 340 -37.68 10.93 -4.12
N LYS A 341 -38.85 11.46 -3.76
CA LYS A 341 -39.91 11.72 -4.73
C LYS A 341 -39.45 12.82 -5.69
N HIS A 342 -39.55 12.55 -6.99
CA HIS A 342 -39.31 13.56 -8.00
C HIS A 342 -40.43 14.61 -7.97
N ASP A 343 -40.04 15.85 -7.69
CA ASP A 343 -40.87 17.04 -7.81
C ASP A 343 -40.21 18.00 -8.81
N GLU A 344 -40.70 17.98 -10.05
CA GLU A 344 -40.15 18.79 -11.13
C GLU A 344 -40.30 20.31 -10.87
N SER A 345 -41.31 20.73 -10.11
CA SER A 345 -41.50 22.14 -9.78
C SER A 345 -40.35 22.67 -8.91
N LEU A 346 -39.89 21.83 -7.97
CA LEU A 346 -38.81 22.15 -7.05
C LEU A 346 -37.43 21.91 -7.65
N TYR A 347 -37.24 20.79 -8.37
CA TYR A 347 -35.91 20.30 -8.78
C TYR A 347 -35.65 20.41 -10.28
N GLY A 348 -36.66 20.74 -11.08
CA GLY A 348 -36.56 20.76 -12.54
C GLY A 348 -36.60 19.36 -13.16
N PRO A 349 -36.52 19.31 -14.50
CA PRO A 349 -36.50 18.05 -15.23
C PRO A 349 -35.19 17.30 -14.98
N ILE A 350 -35.22 15.98 -15.14
CA ILE A 350 -33.99 15.19 -15.20
C ILE A 350 -33.21 15.54 -16.47
N VAL A 351 -31.89 15.60 -16.37
CA VAL A 351 -31.00 15.89 -17.49
C VAL A 351 -30.19 14.65 -17.88
N LYS A 352 -29.67 14.63 -19.11
CA LYS A 352 -28.76 13.57 -19.54
C LYS A 352 -27.46 13.61 -18.73
N HIS A 353 -26.83 12.44 -18.59
CA HIS A 353 -25.45 12.37 -18.15
C HIS A 353 -24.55 13.19 -19.07
N ILE A 354 -23.60 13.91 -18.49
CA ILE A 354 -22.50 14.55 -19.24
C ILE A 354 -21.25 13.69 -19.09
N SER A 355 -20.33 13.80 -20.06
CA SER A 355 -19.03 13.14 -19.94
C SER A 355 -18.32 13.64 -18.67
N PHE A 356 -17.61 12.76 -17.98
CA PHE A 356 -16.81 13.18 -16.83
C PHE A 356 -15.77 14.24 -17.24
N PHE A 357 -15.21 14.13 -18.44
CA PHE A 357 -14.25 15.10 -18.97
C PHE A 357 -14.87 16.48 -19.23
N ASP A 358 -16.20 16.57 -19.44
CA ASP A 358 -16.88 17.86 -19.61
C ASP A 358 -16.95 18.68 -18.31
N PHE A 359 -16.78 18.04 -17.15
CA PHE A 359 -16.69 18.79 -15.88
C PHE A 359 -15.48 19.75 -15.89
N PHE A 360 -14.41 19.43 -16.60
CA PHE A 360 -13.21 20.28 -16.69
C PHE A 360 -13.35 21.45 -17.67
N LYS A 361 -14.52 21.60 -18.32
CA LYS A 361 -14.89 22.84 -19.00
C LYS A 361 -15.25 23.97 -18.02
N HIS A 362 -15.43 23.64 -16.73
CA HIS A 362 -15.81 24.56 -15.66
C HIS A 362 -14.67 24.73 -14.65
N LYS A 363 -14.47 25.96 -14.15
CA LYS A 363 -13.48 26.23 -13.09
C LYS A 363 -13.86 25.56 -11.76
N TYR A 364 -15.14 25.60 -11.41
CA TYR A 364 -15.64 25.23 -10.08
C TYR A 364 -16.44 23.92 -10.15
N GLN A 365 -15.97 22.89 -9.45
CA GLN A 365 -16.61 21.58 -9.43
C GLN A 365 -17.10 21.26 -8.02
N ILE A 366 -18.42 21.08 -7.86
CA ILE A 366 -19.00 20.82 -6.54
C ILE A 366 -18.92 19.32 -6.26
N ASN A 367 -18.41 18.92 -5.10
CA ASN A 367 -18.37 17.53 -4.65
C ASN A 367 -19.21 17.37 -3.38
N ILE A 368 -20.41 16.81 -3.57
CA ILE A 368 -21.36 16.45 -2.51
C ILE A 368 -21.43 14.94 -2.44
N ASP A 369 -21.30 14.43 -1.23
CA ASP A 369 -21.47 13.01 -0.93
C ASP A 369 -22.81 12.44 -1.41
N GLY A 370 -22.82 11.12 -1.63
CA GLY A 370 -24.01 10.37 -2.01
C GLY A 370 -24.59 9.60 -0.84
N THR A 371 -24.74 8.29 -0.97
CA THR A 371 -25.03 7.43 0.18
C THR A 371 -23.93 7.59 1.24
N VAL A 372 -22.68 7.53 0.79
CA VAL A 372 -21.44 7.75 1.55
C VAL A 372 -20.53 8.76 0.81
N ALA A 373 -19.22 8.75 1.05
CA ALA A 373 -18.26 9.59 0.34
C ALA A 373 -18.44 9.48 -1.19
N ALA A 374 -18.29 10.60 -1.90
CA ALA A 374 -18.45 10.63 -3.36
C ALA A 374 -17.19 10.14 -4.07
N TYR A 375 -17.22 8.91 -4.59
CA TYR A 375 -16.09 8.25 -5.29
C TYR A 375 -15.61 8.95 -6.57
N ARG A 376 -16.24 10.06 -6.96
CA ARG A 376 -15.74 10.91 -8.04
C ARG A 376 -14.59 11.83 -7.62
N LEU A 377 -14.42 12.06 -6.31
CA LEU A 377 -13.42 13.00 -5.80
C LEU A 377 -11.99 12.76 -6.32
N PRO A 378 -11.44 11.52 -6.38
CA PRO A 378 -10.09 11.31 -6.91
C PRO A 378 -9.94 11.85 -8.35
N TYR A 379 -10.95 11.64 -9.19
CA TYR A 379 -10.92 12.12 -10.58
C TYR A 379 -11.14 13.63 -10.69
N LEU A 380 -11.96 14.24 -9.84
CA LEU A 380 -12.10 15.70 -9.80
C LEU A 380 -10.77 16.35 -9.39
N LEU A 381 -10.11 15.79 -8.36
CA LEU A 381 -8.83 16.29 -7.87
C LEU A 381 -7.73 16.20 -8.92
N VAL A 382 -7.59 15.08 -9.63
CA VAL A 382 -6.50 14.89 -10.61
C VAL A 382 -6.68 15.73 -11.89
N GLY A 383 -7.84 16.35 -12.08
CA GLY A 383 -8.08 17.36 -13.12
C GLY A 383 -7.46 18.71 -12.77
N ASP A 384 -7.80 19.76 -13.53
CA ASP A 384 -7.23 21.11 -13.42
C ASP A 384 -8.26 22.18 -12.99
N SER A 385 -9.37 21.73 -12.39
CA SER A 385 -10.45 22.58 -11.87
C SER A 385 -10.42 22.58 -10.34
N VAL A 386 -10.92 23.65 -9.71
CA VAL A 386 -10.99 23.71 -8.25
C VAL A 386 -12.22 22.95 -7.74
N VAL A 387 -12.01 22.09 -6.75
CA VAL A 387 -13.08 21.31 -6.12
C VAL A 387 -13.63 22.06 -4.91
N LEU A 388 -14.94 22.25 -4.86
CA LEU A 388 -15.68 22.68 -3.68
C LEU A 388 -16.20 21.42 -2.97
N LYS A 389 -15.53 21.01 -1.90
CA LYS A 389 -15.83 19.76 -1.19
C LYS A 389 -16.69 20.03 0.05
N GLN A 390 -17.83 19.36 0.10
CA GLN A 390 -18.69 19.35 1.29
C GLN A 390 -17.94 18.73 2.49
N ASP A 391 -18.08 19.37 3.64
CA ASP A 391 -17.69 18.84 4.95
C ASP A 391 -18.60 17.65 5.28
N SER A 392 -17.98 16.53 5.64
CA SER A 392 -18.67 15.26 5.77
C SER A 392 -18.02 14.38 6.81
N ILE A 393 -18.86 13.60 7.48
CA ILE A 393 -18.42 12.51 8.34
C ILE A 393 -17.76 11.39 7.53
N TYR A 394 -18.10 11.22 6.26
CA TYR A 394 -17.62 10.12 5.42
C TYR A 394 -16.27 10.43 4.79
N TYR A 395 -15.42 9.42 4.72
CA TYR A 395 -14.09 9.55 4.13
C TYR A 395 -13.68 8.29 3.35
N GLU A 396 -12.93 8.52 2.27
CA GLU A 396 -12.17 7.47 1.58
C GLU A 396 -10.75 7.39 2.16
N HIS A 397 -9.98 6.38 1.74
CA HIS A 397 -8.65 6.06 2.27
C HIS A 397 -7.62 7.21 2.24
N PHE A 398 -7.81 8.24 1.41
CA PHE A 398 -6.88 9.37 1.26
C PHE A 398 -7.39 10.70 1.84
N TYR A 399 -8.67 10.79 2.22
CA TYR A 399 -9.32 12.07 2.57
C TYR A 399 -8.66 12.77 3.76
N ASN A 400 -8.16 12.01 4.73
CA ASN A 400 -7.52 12.55 5.93
C ASN A 400 -6.16 13.21 5.65
N GLU A 401 -5.59 13.01 4.46
CA GLU A 401 -4.38 13.69 4.02
C GLU A 401 -4.69 14.94 3.18
N LEU A 402 -5.97 15.16 2.84
CA LEU A 402 -6.40 16.38 2.18
C LEU A 402 -6.50 17.54 3.17
N GLN A 403 -5.99 18.71 2.78
CA GLN A 403 -6.01 19.92 3.59
C GLN A 403 -7.01 20.92 2.98
N PRO A 404 -8.02 21.40 3.74
CA PRO A 404 -8.93 22.44 3.28
C PRO A 404 -8.15 23.73 2.98
N TRP A 405 -8.59 24.48 1.97
CA TRP A 405 -7.93 25.70 1.44
C TRP A 405 -6.55 25.48 0.82
N LYS A 406 -6.01 24.26 0.85
CA LYS A 406 -4.81 23.88 0.11
C LYS A 406 -5.15 23.01 -1.09
N HIS A 407 -5.88 21.91 -0.90
CA HIS A 407 -6.20 20.96 -1.97
C HIS A 407 -7.62 21.13 -2.53
N TYR A 408 -8.51 21.77 -1.76
CA TYR A 408 -9.90 22.01 -2.14
C TYR A 408 -10.48 23.19 -1.34
N ILE A 409 -11.60 23.74 -1.80
CA ILE A 409 -12.37 24.77 -1.06
C ILE A 409 -13.42 24.06 -0.20
N PRO A 410 -13.38 24.18 1.15
CA PRO A 410 -14.35 23.53 2.02
C PRO A 410 -15.70 24.25 1.98
N VAL A 411 -16.78 23.46 1.99
CA VAL A 411 -18.18 23.92 2.08
C VAL A 411 -18.82 23.24 3.28
N LYS A 412 -19.61 23.96 4.09
CA LYS A 412 -20.31 23.38 5.24
C LYS A 412 -21.19 22.20 4.83
N SER A 413 -21.38 21.26 5.76
CA SER A 413 -22.16 20.05 5.53
C SER A 413 -23.56 20.34 4.99
N ASN A 414 -24.24 21.40 5.44
CA ASN A 414 -25.57 21.80 4.97
C ASN A 414 -25.58 22.77 3.76
N LEU A 415 -24.42 23.03 3.13
CA LEU A 415 -24.25 23.95 1.99
C LEU A 415 -24.59 25.43 2.28
N SER A 416 -24.78 25.81 3.54
CA SER A 416 -25.21 27.17 3.92
C SER A 416 -24.23 28.28 3.48
N ASP A 417 -22.96 27.96 3.29
CA ASP A 417 -21.92 28.88 2.83
C ASP A 417 -21.51 28.66 1.35
N LEU A 418 -22.18 27.78 0.60
CA LEU A 418 -21.78 27.46 -0.78
C LEU A 418 -21.72 28.69 -1.69
N LEU A 419 -22.72 29.57 -1.64
CA LEU A 419 -22.75 30.80 -2.44
C LEU A 419 -21.63 31.77 -2.06
N GLU A 420 -21.32 31.88 -0.76
CA GLU A 420 -20.19 32.68 -0.25
C GLU A 420 -18.86 32.13 -0.78
N LYS A 421 -18.65 30.80 -0.71
CA LYS A 421 -17.43 30.15 -1.20
C LYS A 421 -17.25 30.28 -2.70
N LEU A 422 -18.34 30.17 -3.47
CA LEU A 422 -18.32 30.39 -4.92
C LEU A 422 -17.99 31.84 -5.27
N LYS A 423 -18.57 32.81 -4.54
CA LYS A 423 -18.24 34.22 -4.72
C LYS A 423 -16.76 34.47 -4.40
N TRP A 424 -16.27 33.96 -3.27
CA TRP A 424 -14.86 34.05 -2.91
C TRP A 424 -13.95 33.50 -4.00
N ALA A 425 -14.27 32.32 -4.56
CA ALA A 425 -13.44 31.68 -5.59
C ALA A 425 -13.40 32.49 -6.89
N LYS A 426 -14.50 33.18 -7.24
CA LYS A 426 -14.56 34.10 -8.38
C LYS A 426 -13.76 35.38 -8.14
N ASP A 427 -13.85 35.93 -6.93
CA ASP A 427 -13.16 37.16 -6.55
C ASP A 427 -11.64 36.93 -6.35
N HIS A 428 -11.21 35.68 -6.15
CA HIS A 428 -9.83 35.24 -5.92
C HIS A 428 -9.43 34.14 -6.91
N ASP A 429 -9.52 34.44 -8.22
CA ASP A 429 -9.36 33.45 -9.30
C ASP A 429 -7.97 32.77 -9.29
N GLU A 430 -6.90 33.53 -9.02
CA GLU A 430 -5.54 33.01 -8.94
C GLU A 430 -5.32 32.12 -7.72
N GLU A 431 -5.91 32.46 -6.57
CA GLU A 431 -5.91 31.61 -5.39
C GLU A 431 -6.69 30.32 -5.65
N ALA A 432 -7.86 30.40 -6.28
CA ALA A 432 -8.65 29.23 -6.68
C ALA A 432 -7.87 28.31 -7.62
N LYS A 433 -7.14 28.88 -8.60
CA LYS A 433 -6.26 28.16 -9.51
C LYS A 433 -5.10 27.48 -8.77
N LYS A 434 -4.48 28.15 -7.79
CA LYS A 434 -3.43 27.55 -6.93
C LYS A 434 -3.97 26.36 -6.13
N ILE A 435 -5.17 26.48 -5.57
CA ILE A 435 -5.84 25.38 -4.84
C ILE A 435 -6.11 24.21 -5.78
N ALA A 436 -6.64 24.46 -6.99
CA ALA A 436 -6.86 23.43 -8.01
C ALA A 436 -5.57 22.67 -8.32
N LYS A 437 -4.48 23.40 -8.60
CA LYS A 437 -3.17 22.83 -8.91
C LYS A 437 -2.62 21.99 -7.75
N ALA A 438 -2.74 22.46 -6.51
CA ALA A 438 -2.28 21.72 -5.34
C ALA A 438 -3.12 20.43 -5.10
N GLY A 439 -4.43 20.47 -5.33
CA GLY A 439 -5.28 19.27 -5.32
C GLY A 439 -4.90 18.26 -6.41
N GLN A 440 -4.59 18.77 -7.61
CA GLN A 440 -4.09 17.98 -8.74
C GLN A 440 -2.77 17.30 -8.43
N GLU A 441 -1.80 18.04 -7.90
CA GLU A 441 -0.50 17.50 -7.50
C GLU A 441 -0.64 16.44 -6.41
N PHE A 442 -1.54 16.65 -5.43
CA PHE A 442 -1.84 15.61 -4.43
C PHE A 442 -2.31 14.31 -5.09
N ALA A 443 -3.31 14.38 -5.98
CA ALA A 443 -3.86 13.17 -6.60
C ALA A 443 -2.84 12.49 -7.53
N ARG A 444 -2.05 13.26 -8.28
CA ARG A 444 -0.97 12.73 -9.15
C ARG A 444 0.13 11.99 -8.39
N ASN A 445 0.36 12.34 -7.13
CA ASN A 445 1.45 11.81 -6.33
C ASN A 445 1.04 10.71 -5.34
N ASN A 446 -0.26 10.45 -5.17
CA ASN A 446 -0.75 9.57 -4.10
C ASN A 446 -1.89 8.62 -4.53
N LEU A 447 -2.43 8.74 -5.74
CA LEU A 447 -3.61 7.99 -6.20
C LEU A 447 -3.40 7.34 -7.57
N MET A 448 -2.15 7.16 -8.00
CA MET A 448 -1.81 6.44 -9.24
C MET A 448 -1.88 4.92 -9.01
N GLY A 449 -1.79 4.13 -10.08
CA GLY A 449 -2.02 2.68 -10.00
C GLY A 449 -1.09 1.95 -9.02
N ASP A 450 0.20 2.30 -9.03
CA ASP A 450 1.20 1.85 -8.06
C ASP A 450 0.87 2.23 -6.62
N ASP A 451 0.37 3.44 -6.36
CA ASP A 451 -0.07 3.85 -5.01
C ASP A 451 -1.21 2.95 -4.50
N ILE A 452 -2.17 2.60 -5.37
CA ILE A 452 -3.29 1.72 -5.02
C ILE A 452 -2.80 0.30 -4.69
N PHE A 453 -1.89 -0.25 -5.50
CA PHE A 453 -1.27 -1.56 -5.21
C PHE A 453 -0.48 -1.52 -3.90
N CYS A 454 0.29 -0.46 -3.67
CA CYS A 454 1.04 -0.26 -2.43
C CYS A 454 0.13 -0.17 -1.20
N TYR A 455 -1.01 0.53 -1.31
CA TYR A 455 -1.98 0.63 -0.23
C TYR A 455 -2.52 -0.74 0.15
N TYR A 456 -3.05 -1.50 -0.82
CA TYR A 456 -3.59 -2.84 -0.54
C TYR A 456 -2.54 -3.77 0.03
N PHE A 457 -1.34 -3.83 -0.55
CA PHE A 457 -0.31 -4.71 -0.04
C PHE A 457 0.10 -4.36 1.40
N LYS A 458 0.28 -3.07 1.69
CA LYS A 458 0.58 -2.59 3.06
C LYS A 458 -0.54 -2.85 4.04
N LEU A 459 -1.79 -2.78 3.59
CA LEU A 459 -2.97 -3.04 4.41
C LEU A 459 -2.99 -4.48 4.94
N PHE A 460 -2.53 -5.44 4.13
CA PHE A 460 -2.43 -6.85 4.49
C PHE A 460 -1.11 -7.20 5.21
N GLN A 461 -0.16 -6.25 5.32
CA GLN A 461 1.05 -6.44 6.12
C GLN A 461 0.75 -6.17 7.61
N VAL A 462 0.25 -7.17 8.32
CA VAL A 462 0.10 -7.09 9.79
C VAL A 462 1.50 -7.11 10.43
N LYS A 463 1.93 -5.97 10.96
CA LYS A 463 3.13 -5.82 11.79
C LYS A 463 2.73 -5.27 13.16
N LEU A 464 2.99 -6.02 14.22
CA LEU A 464 2.99 -5.50 15.59
C LEU A 464 4.12 -4.47 15.72
N LYS A 465 3.84 -3.34 16.35
CA LYS A 465 4.83 -2.29 16.63
C LYS A 465 5.10 -2.24 18.13
N ILE A 466 6.31 -2.59 18.55
CA ILE A 466 6.69 -2.63 19.97
C ILE A 466 7.50 -1.38 20.34
N PRO A 467 7.12 -0.62 21.38
CA PRO A 467 7.87 0.54 21.85
C PRO A 467 9.32 0.20 22.23
N PHE A 468 10.28 1.01 21.76
CA PHE A 468 11.71 0.86 22.06
C PHE A 468 12.42 2.22 22.07
N GLY A 469 12.49 2.83 23.26
CA GLY A 469 12.91 4.22 23.40
C GLY A 469 12.01 5.15 22.57
N ASN A 470 12.59 6.02 21.75
CA ASN A 470 11.85 6.90 20.84
C ASN A 470 11.55 6.25 19.48
N LYS A 471 11.67 4.91 19.36
CA LYS A 471 11.48 4.15 18.12
C LYS A 471 10.46 3.03 18.34
N LEU A 472 10.04 2.40 17.24
CA LEU A 472 9.19 1.22 17.24
C LEU A 472 9.95 0.05 16.60
N LEU A 473 9.86 -1.14 17.20
CA LEU A 473 10.34 -2.40 16.63
C LEU A 473 9.22 -3.03 15.80
N ASP A 474 9.57 -3.53 14.61
CA ASP A 474 8.69 -4.38 13.82
C ASP A 474 8.65 -5.78 14.42
N ALA A 475 7.46 -6.27 14.71
CA ALA A 475 7.21 -7.62 15.22
C ALA A 475 6.01 -8.27 14.51
N VAL A 476 5.92 -9.59 14.60
CA VAL A 476 4.78 -10.39 14.16
C VAL A 476 4.54 -11.47 15.22
N CYS A 477 3.29 -11.61 15.64
CA CYS A 477 2.86 -12.64 16.57
C CYS A 477 2.07 -13.72 15.81
N LEU A 478 2.33 -14.98 16.11
CA LEU A 478 1.46 -16.10 15.77
C LEU A 478 0.82 -16.56 17.08
N VAL A 479 -0.50 -16.41 17.15
CA VAL A 479 -1.31 -16.80 18.31
C VAL A 479 -1.96 -18.15 17.99
N PRO A 480 -1.73 -19.21 18.77
CA PRO A 480 -2.33 -20.51 18.55
C PRO A 480 -3.83 -20.51 18.91
N ASN A 481 -4.60 -21.36 18.24
CA ASN A 481 -6.04 -21.58 18.47
C ASN A 481 -6.38 -22.36 19.77
N LYS A 482 -5.45 -22.39 20.74
CA LYS A 482 -5.60 -23.10 22.02
C LYS A 482 -5.27 -22.14 23.17
N SER A 483 -5.74 -22.46 24.38
CA SER A 483 -5.44 -21.67 25.57
C SER A 483 -3.94 -21.42 25.71
N LEU A 484 -3.57 -20.13 25.74
CA LEU A 484 -2.19 -19.67 25.76
C LEU A 484 -1.54 -20.10 27.08
N THR A 485 -0.53 -20.96 27.03
CA THR A 485 0.25 -21.34 28.22
C THR A 485 1.67 -20.77 28.16
N TYR A 486 2.39 -20.96 27.06
CA TYR A 486 3.78 -20.49 26.92
C TYR A 486 4.02 -19.76 25.59
N GLY A 487 4.97 -18.81 25.60
CA GLY A 487 5.38 -18.05 24.43
C GLY A 487 6.83 -18.28 24.01
N ILE A 488 7.17 -17.95 22.77
CA ILE A 488 8.55 -17.98 22.25
C ILE A 488 8.84 -16.64 21.59
N ILE A 489 9.93 -16.00 22.00
CA ILE A 489 10.45 -14.78 21.38
C ILE A 489 11.60 -15.16 20.46
N LEU A 490 11.57 -14.72 19.20
CA LEU A 490 12.57 -15.04 18.20
C LEU A 490 13.10 -13.79 17.51
N THR A 491 14.42 -13.71 17.34
CA THR A 491 15.04 -12.65 16.53
C THR A 491 16.16 -13.15 15.62
N HIS A 492 16.45 -12.36 14.61
CA HIS A 492 17.40 -12.67 13.54
C HIS A 492 18.85 -12.38 13.91
N GLY A 493 19.77 -12.86 13.05
CA GLY A 493 21.20 -12.61 13.14
C GLY A 493 21.61 -11.20 12.72
N ALA A 494 22.92 -10.99 12.52
CA ALA A 494 23.47 -9.70 12.11
C ALA A 494 22.88 -9.22 10.77
N SER A 495 22.66 -10.13 9.83
CA SER A 495 21.93 -9.91 8.58
C SER A 495 20.50 -10.45 8.65
N GLY A 496 19.61 -9.89 7.82
CA GLY A 496 18.21 -10.28 7.70
C GLY A 496 17.26 -9.54 8.64
N ASP A 497 16.05 -10.06 8.75
CA ASP A 497 14.95 -9.54 9.57
C ASP A 497 14.16 -10.69 10.21
N MET A 498 13.04 -10.38 10.87
CA MET A 498 12.16 -11.38 11.45
C MET A 498 11.64 -12.42 10.44
N ASN A 499 11.64 -12.14 9.14
CA ASN A 499 11.12 -12.97 8.05
C ASN A 499 12.18 -13.92 7.47
N LEU A 500 13.33 -14.10 8.13
CA LEU A 500 14.25 -15.18 7.76
C LEU A 500 13.50 -16.51 7.67
N PRO A 501 13.61 -17.26 6.54
CA PRO A 501 12.77 -18.44 6.27
C PRO A 501 12.76 -19.48 7.40
N HIS A 502 13.90 -19.70 8.04
CA HIS A 502 14.01 -20.61 9.18
C HIS A 502 13.20 -20.13 10.41
N LEU A 503 13.25 -18.83 10.73
CA LEU A 503 12.49 -18.27 11.86
C LEU A 503 10.98 -18.33 11.60
N MET A 504 10.56 -18.06 10.36
CA MET A 504 9.16 -18.24 9.94
C MET A 504 8.71 -19.69 10.10
N SER A 505 9.49 -20.64 9.56
CA SER A 505 9.20 -22.06 9.63
C SER A 505 9.06 -22.55 11.08
N LEU A 506 9.99 -22.16 11.95
CA LEU A 506 9.95 -22.49 13.37
C LEU A 506 8.72 -21.90 14.07
N ALA A 507 8.47 -20.60 13.90
CA ALA A 507 7.34 -19.93 14.54
C ALA A 507 6.00 -20.56 14.13
N SER A 508 5.81 -20.85 12.84
CA SER A 508 4.62 -21.53 12.33
C SER A 508 4.48 -22.95 12.88
N HIS A 509 5.59 -23.70 12.98
CA HIS A 509 5.58 -25.06 13.52
C HIS A 509 5.22 -25.07 15.02
N LEU A 510 5.78 -24.17 15.82
CA LEU A 510 5.47 -24.08 17.24
C LEU A 510 4.03 -23.59 17.48
N ALA A 511 3.56 -22.62 16.69
CA ALA A 511 2.19 -22.13 16.77
C ALA A 511 1.14 -23.21 16.45
N SER A 512 1.39 -24.06 15.45
CA SER A 512 0.48 -25.18 15.15
C SER A 512 0.43 -26.24 16.26
N HIS A 513 1.40 -26.24 17.18
CA HIS A 513 1.45 -27.11 18.35
C HIS A 513 1.02 -26.43 19.67
N GLY A 514 0.43 -25.23 19.58
CA GLY A 514 -0.19 -24.58 20.74
C GLY A 514 0.68 -23.55 21.46
N PHE A 515 1.80 -23.13 20.89
CA PHE A 515 2.67 -22.11 21.48
C PHE A 515 2.49 -20.73 20.86
N PHE A 516 2.48 -19.68 21.67
CA PHE A 516 2.54 -18.31 21.15
C PHE A 516 3.94 -18.02 20.60
N CYS A 517 4.05 -17.39 19.42
CA CYS A 517 5.34 -17.06 18.84
C CYS A 517 5.41 -15.59 18.44
N LEU A 518 6.35 -14.83 18.99
CA LEU A 518 6.64 -13.46 18.59
C LEU A 518 8.01 -13.41 17.91
N ARG A 519 8.02 -13.00 16.64
CA ARG A 519 9.26 -12.69 15.89
C ARG A 519 9.41 -11.18 15.77
N PHE A 520 10.61 -10.65 15.95
CA PHE A 520 10.85 -9.21 15.79
C PHE A 520 12.16 -8.87 15.08
N THR A 521 12.19 -7.70 14.46
CA THR A 521 13.32 -7.16 13.70
C THR A 521 14.07 -6.11 14.51
N CYS A 522 15.38 -6.27 14.64
CA CYS A 522 16.27 -5.26 15.20
C CYS A 522 17.33 -4.87 14.16
N LYS A 523 17.16 -3.69 13.54
CA LYS A 523 18.06 -3.18 12.49
C LYS A 523 19.46 -2.80 13.00
N GLY A 524 19.62 -2.54 14.30
CA GLY A 524 20.92 -2.18 14.86
C GLY A 524 21.92 -3.35 14.83
N LEU A 525 23.13 -3.11 14.34
CA LEU A 525 24.19 -4.13 14.24
C LEU A 525 24.95 -4.34 15.57
N ASN A 526 24.81 -3.43 16.52
CA ASN A 526 25.47 -3.52 17.83
C ASN A 526 24.72 -4.48 18.77
N ILE A 527 25.44 -5.42 19.38
CA ILE A 527 24.88 -6.37 20.35
C ILE A 527 24.19 -5.69 21.55
N VAL A 528 24.75 -4.61 22.09
CA VAL A 528 24.15 -3.85 23.20
C VAL A 528 22.78 -3.28 22.81
N HIS A 529 22.68 -2.77 21.58
CA HIS A 529 21.41 -2.27 21.05
C HIS A 529 20.39 -3.40 20.88
N ARG A 530 20.83 -4.57 20.41
CA ARG A 530 19.96 -5.75 20.27
C ARG A 530 19.48 -6.29 21.60
N ILE A 531 20.33 -6.29 22.62
CA ILE A 531 19.94 -6.67 23.99
C ILE A 531 18.83 -5.74 24.50
N LYS A 532 19.00 -4.42 24.34
CA LYS A 532 17.96 -3.46 24.74
C LYS A 532 16.65 -3.67 23.97
N ALA A 533 16.72 -3.88 22.65
CA ALA A 533 15.54 -4.14 21.83
C ALA A 533 14.82 -5.43 22.27
N TYR A 534 15.57 -6.50 22.51
CA TYR A 534 15.02 -7.77 22.98
C TYR A 534 14.37 -7.63 24.36
N LYS A 535 15.01 -6.91 25.30
CA LYS A 535 14.42 -6.58 26.60
C LYS A 535 13.09 -5.82 26.46
N SER A 536 13.00 -4.87 25.53
CA SER A 536 11.72 -4.17 25.26
C SER A 536 10.61 -5.10 24.78
N VAL A 537 10.94 -6.09 23.95
CA VAL A 537 9.98 -7.11 23.49
C VAL A 537 9.54 -8.04 24.62
N LEU A 538 10.49 -8.49 25.44
CA LEU A 538 10.20 -9.29 26.63
C LEU A 538 9.30 -8.52 27.60
N ASN A 539 9.65 -7.28 27.90
CA ASN A 539 8.87 -6.41 28.78
C ASN A 539 7.49 -6.13 28.21
N TYR A 540 7.36 -5.90 26.91
CA TYR A 540 6.06 -5.75 26.24
C TYR A 540 5.16 -6.95 26.50
N LEU A 541 5.65 -8.17 26.32
CA LEU A 541 4.86 -9.38 26.57
C LEU A 541 4.52 -9.57 28.05
N LYS A 542 5.40 -9.15 28.97
CA LYS A 542 5.11 -9.18 30.41
C LYS A 542 4.02 -8.18 30.80
N THR A 543 4.07 -6.96 30.27
CA THR A 543 3.26 -5.83 30.79
C THR A 543 2.04 -5.48 29.96
N SER A 544 1.92 -5.95 28.71
CA SER A 544 0.81 -5.54 27.84
C SER A 544 -0.56 -6.00 28.37
N GLY A 545 -0.61 -7.10 29.12
CA GLY A 545 -1.85 -7.75 29.56
C GLY A 545 -2.67 -8.37 28.42
N GLU A 546 -2.25 -8.17 27.16
CA GLU A 546 -2.90 -8.68 25.94
C GLU A 546 -2.76 -10.19 25.82
N TYR A 547 -1.63 -10.73 26.25
CA TYR A 547 -1.32 -12.16 26.17
C TYR A 547 -1.04 -12.71 27.56
N LYS A 548 -1.96 -13.50 28.11
CA LYS A 548 -1.75 -14.20 29.38
C LYS A 548 -0.86 -15.42 29.14
N LEU A 549 0.44 -15.27 29.42
CA LEU A 549 1.44 -16.33 29.29
C LEU A 549 1.93 -16.74 30.68
N ALA A 550 2.07 -18.04 30.95
CA ALA A 550 2.69 -18.58 32.16
C ALA A 550 4.23 -18.53 32.12
N GLY A 551 4.79 -18.33 30.92
CA GLY A 551 6.20 -18.08 30.71
C GLY A 551 6.58 -18.02 29.24
N VAL A 552 7.83 -17.65 28.97
CA VAL A 552 8.39 -17.52 27.62
C VAL A 552 9.74 -18.20 27.48
N PHE A 553 10.03 -18.69 26.29
CA PHE A 553 11.36 -19.10 25.85
C PHE A 553 11.99 -17.99 25.02
N LEU A 554 13.24 -17.64 25.32
CA LEU A 554 13.99 -16.69 24.52
C LEU A 554 14.74 -17.47 23.45
N GLY A 555 14.66 -17.04 22.20
CA GLY A 555 15.37 -17.66 21.10
C GLY A 555 15.88 -16.66 20.07
N GLY A 556 16.78 -17.15 19.24
CA GLY A 556 17.26 -16.40 18.10
C GLY A 556 18.28 -17.16 17.28
N ARG A 557 18.64 -16.58 16.13
CA ARG A 557 19.66 -17.13 15.24
C ARG A 557 20.93 -16.30 15.28
N SER A 558 22.11 -16.92 15.34
CA SER A 558 23.40 -16.24 15.26
C SER A 558 23.49 -15.10 16.29
N MET A 559 23.73 -13.85 15.87
CA MET A 559 23.76 -12.71 16.77
C MET A 559 22.46 -12.51 17.59
N GLY A 560 21.31 -12.97 17.08
CA GLY A 560 20.05 -13.00 17.82
C GLY A 560 20.06 -13.98 18.99
N SER A 561 20.71 -15.14 18.84
CA SER A 561 20.88 -16.11 19.93
C SER A 561 21.78 -15.56 21.04
N ARG A 562 22.83 -14.80 20.66
CA ARG A 562 23.69 -14.09 21.63
C ARG A 562 22.90 -13.03 22.38
N ALA A 563 22.11 -12.23 21.67
CA ALA A 563 21.28 -11.21 22.32
C ALA A 563 20.30 -11.86 23.32
N ALA A 564 19.66 -12.98 22.95
CA ALA A 564 18.79 -13.74 23.84
C ALA A 564 19.54 -14.26 25.09
N ALA A 565 20.73 -14.83 24.90
CA ALA A 565 21.57 -15.29 26.02
C ALA A 565 21.94 -14.14 26.96
N SER A 566 22.42 -13.02 26.42
CA SER A 566 22.76 -11.85 27.23
C SER A 566 21.54 -11.24 27.92
N VAL A 567 20.35 -11.27 27.34
CA VAL A 567 19.11 -10.81 27.99
C VAL A 567 18.84 -11.65 29.23
N MET A 568 18.90 -12.99 29.09
CA MET A 568 18.67 -13.94 30.19
C MET A 568 19.65 -13.73 31.34
N CYS A 569 20.94 -13.49 31.06
CA CYS A 569 21.95 -13.25 32.10
C CYS A 569 21.80 -11.92 32.86
N HIS A 570 21.02 -10.98 32.35
CA HIS A 570 20.86 -9.63 32.90
C HIS A 570 19.40 -9.33 33.25
N ILE A 571 18.62 -10.35 33.59
CA ILE A 571 17.32 -10.19 34.27
C ILE A 571 17.65 -9.86 35.73
N GLU A 572 17.14 -8.73 36.23
CA GLU A 572 17.46 -8.28 37.60
C GLU A 572 16.71 -9.12 38.65
N PRO A 573 17.33 -9.43 39.81
CA PRO A 573 16.71 -10.30 40.82
C PRO A 573 15.42 -9.75 41.46
N ASP A 574 15.23 -8.42 41.45
CA ASP A 574 14.05 -7.76 42.01
C ASP A 574 12.83 -7.78 41.07
N ASP A 575 13.02 -8.17 39.80
CA ASP A 575 11.92 -8.58 38.90
C ASP A 575 11.53 -10.02 39.26
N GLY A 576 10.90 -10.21 40.41
CA GLY A 576 10.46 -11.54 40.85
C GLY A 576 9.58 -12.21 39.80
N ASP A 577 10.14 -13.08 38.95
CA ASP A 577 9.36 -13.93 38.06
C ASP A 577 10.18 -15.05 37.41
N ASP A 578 9.72 -16.29 37.59
CA ASP A 578 10.06 -17.49 36.80
C ASP A 578 9.54 -17.39 35.35
N PHE A 579 9.33 -16.18 34.83
CA PHE A 579 8.66 -15.96 33.55
C PHE A 579 9.47 -16.49 32.38
N VAL A 580 10.80 -16.46 32.45
CA VAL A 580 11.64 -16.98 31.37
C VAL A 580 12.00 -18.44 31.65
N ARG A 581 11.54 -19.36 30.80
CA ARG A 581 11.60 -20.82 31.01
C ARG A 581 12.79 -21.50 30.35
N GLY A 582 13.47 -20.84 29.42
CA GLY A 582 14.62 -21.41 28.73
C GLY A 582 15.13 -20.60 27.55
N LEU A 583 16.30 -21.00 27.04
CA LEU A 583 17.02 -20.35 25.95
C LEU A 583 17.21 -21.29 24.75
N ILE A 584 16.86 -20.83 23.55
CA ILE A 584 17.02 -21.54 22.28
C ILE A 584 18.09 -20.84 21.43
N CYS A 585 19.24 -21.48 21.28
CA CYS A 585 20.38 -20.96 20.53
C CYS A 585 20.53 -21.67 19.17
N ILE A 586 20.08 -21.00 18.10
CA ILE A 586 20.24 -21.51 16.73
C ILE A 586 21.50 -20.90 16.11
N SER A 587 22.46 -21.74 15.71
CA SER A 587 23.77 -21.29 15.18
C SER A 587 24.44 -20.30 16.14
N TYR A 588 24.65 -20.65 17.42
CA TYR A 588 25.31 -19.72 18.35
C TYR A 588 26.72 -19.40 17.88
N PRO A 589 27.08 -18.14 17.59
CA PRO A 589 28.39 -17.80 17.05
C PRO A 589 29.39 -17.67 18.21
N LEU A 590 29.84 -18.82 18.71
CA LEU A 590 30.75 -18.99 19.85
C LEU A 590 32.06 -18.24 19.67
N HIS A 591 32.57 -18.13 18.44
CA HIS A 591 33.72 -17.32 18.11
C HIS A 591 33.51 -16.61 16.76
N HIS A 592 34.39 -15.66 16.42
CA HIS A 592 34.48 -15.18 15.05
C HIS A 592 35.12 -16.26 14.16
N PRO A 593 34.85 -16.25 12.83
CA PRO A 593 35.57 -17.13 11.91
C PRO A 593 37.08 -16.96 12.07
N LYS A 594 37.80 -18.09 12.19
CA LYS A 594 39.27 -18.15 12.37
C LYS A 594 39.80 -17.53 13.68
N GLN A 595 38.95 -17.31 14.69
CA GLN A 595 39.34 -16.77 16.00
C GLN A 595 38.96 -17.70 17.15
N GLN A 596 39.29 -18.99 17.03
CA GLN A 596 38.95 -20.04 18.00
C GLN A 596 39.49 -19.79 19.42
N HIS A 597 40.53 -18.97 19.56
CA HIS A 597 41.11 -18.59 20.85
C HIS A 597 40.31 -17.53 21.60
N LYS A 598 39.38 -16.83 20.94
CA LYS A 598 38.58 -15.75 21.52
C LYS A 598 37.10 -16.12 21.51
N LEU A 599 36.71 -16.88 22.53
CA LEU A 599 35.35 -17.36 22.72
C LEU A 599 34.42 -16.26 23.25
N ARG A 600 33.12 -16.44 23.02
CA ARG A 600 32.01 -15.60 23.48
C ARG A 600 31.12 -16.43 24.42
N ASP A 601 31.73 -16.97 25.45
CA ASP A 601 31.17 -17.94 26.39
C ASP A 601 30.85 -17.35 27.78
N GLU A 602 31.30 -16.12 28.06
CA GLU A 602 31.08 -15.41 29.32
C GLU A 602 29.60 -15.40 29.77
N ASP A 603 28.68 -15.06 28.86
CA ASP A 603 27.25 -15.09 29.14
C ASP A 603 26.76 -16.53 29.39
N LEU A 604 27.27 -17.52 28.64
CA LEU A 604 26.82 -18.91 28.74
C LEU A 604 27.09 -19.50 30.13
N PHE A 605 28.20 -19.13 30.76
CA PHE A 605 28.54 -19.59 32.12
C PHE A 605 27.68 -18.97 33.22
N ARG A 606 26.95 -17.87 32.93
CA ARG A 606 26.09 -17.17 33.89
C ARG A 606 24.63 -17.61 33.81
N LEU A 607 24.25 -18.37 32.79
CA LEU A 607 22.88 -18.88 32.61
C LEU A 607 22.53 -19.90 33.70
N LYS A 608 21.27 -19.90 34.13
CA LYS A 608 20.74 -20.84 35.13
C LYS A 608 19.62 -21.72 34.57
N GLU A 609 18.85 -21.16 33.66
CA GLU A 609 17.69 -21.79 33.03
C GLU A 609 18.12 -22.75 31.92
N PRO A 610 17.28 -23.74 31.55
CA PRO A 610 17.59 -24.71 30.50
C PRO A 610 17.99 -24.07 29.15
N VAL A 611 19.05 -24.58 28.53
CA VAL A 611 19.59 -24.10 27.24
C VAL A 611 19.60 -25.20 26.18
N LEU A 612 18.98 -24.95 25.03
CA LEU A 612 19.11 -25.78 23.84
C LEU A 612 20.00 -25.11 22.80
N PHE A 613 21.10 -25.75 22.44
CA PHE A 613 21.89 -25.42 21.27
C PHE A 613 21.43 -26.26 20.08
N VAL A 614 21.13 -25.60 18.96
CA VAL A 614 20.98 -26.26 17.66
C VAL A 614 22.07 -25.71 16.75
N SER A 615 23.10 -26.53 16.53
CA SER A 615 24.35 -26.13 15.88
C SER A 615 24.71 -27.06 14.72
N GLY A 616 25.34 -26.51 13.69
CA GLY A 616 25.83 -27.31 12.58
C GLY A 616 27.19 -27.92 12.89
N SER A 617 27.42 -29.19 12.56
CA SER A 617 28.72 -29.85 12.85
C SER A 617 29.89 -29.28 12.03
N ALA A 618 29.61 -28.47 11.01
CA ALA A 618 30.57 -27.76 10.16
C ALA A 618 30.43 -26.23 10.27
N ASP A 619 29.89 -25.71 11.38
CA ASP A 619 29.75 -24.27 11.63
C ASP A 619 31.11 -23.59 11.88
N GLU A 620 31.50 -22.70 10.99
CA GLU A 620 32.76 -21.96 11.04
C GLU A 620 32.87 -20.92 12.18
N MET A 621 31.74 -20.63 12.84
CA MET A 621 31.65 -19.73 14.00
C MET A 621 31.40 -20.49 15.31
N CYS A 622 31.24 -21.81 15.27
CA CYS A 622 30.92 -22.63 16.43
C CYS A 622 31.46 -24.06 16.26
N GLU A 623 32.76 -24.24 16.48
CA GLU A 623 33.36 -25.57 16.35
C GLU A 623 32.82 -26.57 17.38
N LYS A 624 32.52 -27.78 16.91
CA LYS A 624 31.90 -28.86 17.69
C LYS A 624 32.59 -29.12 19.03
N ASN A 625 33.90 -29.38 18.99
CA ASN A 625 34.68 -29.69 20.17
C ASN A 625 34.79 -28.50 21.15
N LEU A 626 34.72 -27.26 20.65
CA LEU A 626 34.77 -26.07 21.51
C LEU A 626 33.44 -25.86 22.22
N LEU A 627 32.32 -26.00 21.50
CA LEU A 627 30.99 -25.87 22.10
C LEU A 627 30.76 -26.95 23.16
N GLU A 628 31.15 -28.20 22.91
CA GLU A 628 31.04 -29.29 23.88
C GLU A 628 31.85 -29.01 25.16
N LYS A 629 33.08 -28.48 25.02
CA LYS A 629 33.93 -28.08 26.17
C LYS A 629 33.34 -26.90 26.95
N VAL A 630 32.72 -25.95 26.26
CA VAL A 630 32.06 -24.81 26.90
C VAL A 630 30.81 -25.28 27.63
N ALA A 631 29.98 -26.11 27.00
CA ALA A 631 28.76 -26.65 27.57
C ALA A 631 29.02 -27.46 28.86
N GLN A 632 30.08 -28.28 28.88
CA GLN A 632 30.51 -29.01 30.09
C GLN A 632 30.83 -28.11 31.29
N LYS A 633 31.16 -26.83 31.07
CA LYS A 633 31.45 -25.85 32.11
C LYS A 633 30.24 -24.99 32.49
N MET A 634 29.13 -25.09 31.76
CA MET A 634 27.90 -24.36 32.07
C MET A 634 27.23 -24.95 33.32
N GLN A 635 26.69 -24.07 34.17
CA GLN A 635 25.89 -24.48 35.32
C GLN A 635 24.45 -24.82 34.92
N ALA A 636 23.91 -24.14 33.91
CA ALA A 636 22.58 -24.39 33.37
C ALA A 636 22.44 -25.83 32.79
N PRO A 637 21.27 -26.47 32.98
CA PRO A 637 20.91 -27.66 32.22
C PRO A 637 21.00 -27.35 30.72
N HIS A 638 21.68 -28.20 29.95
CA HIS A 638 21.93 -27.92 28.55
C HIS A 638 21.80 -29.16 27.67
N LYS A 639 21.39 -28.93 26.41
CA LYS A 639 21.34 -29.95 25.36
C LYS A 639 21.91 -29.37 24.08
N ILE A 640 22.67 -30.18 23.34
CA ILE A 640 23.19 -29.81 22.02
C ILE A 640 22.61 -30.77 21.00
N HIS A 641 21.87 -30.23 20.03
CA HIS A 641 21.44 -30.95 18.84
C HIS A 641 22.34 -30.56 17.66
N TRP A 642 23.05 -31.54 17.11
CA TRP A 642 23.95 -31.35 15.98
C TRP A 642 23.21 -31.62 14.66
N ILE A 643 23.16 -30.63 13.78
CA ILE A 643 22.78 -30.84 12.38
C ILE A 643 24.03 -31.25 11.61
N GLU A 644 24.09 -32.52 11.24
CA GLU A 644 25.28 -33.10 10.62
C GLU A 644 25.60 -32.43 9.28
N LYS A 645 26.86 -32.02 9.11
CA LYS A 645 27.43 -31.29 7.96
C LYS A 645 26.82 -29.89 7.69
N ALA A 646 26.03 -29.34 8.60
CA ALA A 646 25.52 -27.98 8.45
C ALA A 646 26.60 -26.94 8.77
N ASN A 647 26.63 -25.86 7.99
CA ASN A 647 27.43 -24.67 8.26
C ASN A 647 26.68 -23.66 9.16
N HIS A 648 27.25 -22.46 9.38
CA HIS A 648 26.59 -21.43 10.18
C HIS A 648 25.20 -21.02 9.67
N SER A 649 24.99 -21.10 8.35
CA SER A 649 23.71 -20.77 7.74
C SER A 649 22.65 -21.87 7.85
N MET A 650 22.99 -23.01 8.47
CA MET A 650 22.21 -24.27 8.51
C MET A 650 22.01 -24.91 7.14
N ALA A 651 22.88 -24.62 6.18
CA ALA A 651 22.88 -25.27 4.88
C ALA A 651 23.69 -26.58 4.94
N VAL A 652 23.10 -27.66 4.44
CA VAL A 652 23.74 -28.99 4.34
C VAL A 652 23.82 -29.40 2.87
N LYS A 653 25.03 -29.71 2.39
CA LYS A 653 25.21 -30.18 1.00
C LYS A 653 24.47 -31.51 0.81
N GLY A 654 23.55 -31.55 -0.17
CA GLY A 654 22.79 -32.76 -0.52
C GLY A 654 21.53 -33.02 0.31
N ARG A 655 21.16 -32.13 1.24
CA ARG A 655 19.83 -32.15 1.90
C ARG A 655 19.04 -30.93 1.50
N SER A 656 17.72 -31.06 1.40
CA SER A 656 16.87 -29.91 1.14
C SER A 656 16.81 -29.01 2.38
N THR A 657 16.68 -27.70 2.17
CA THR A 657 16.51 -26.72 3.26
C THR A 657 15.29 -27.05 4.13
N ASN A 658 14.21 -27.55 3.53
CA ASN A 658 12.98 -27.90 4.25
C ASN A 658 13.19 -29.10 5.19
N ASP A 659 13.98 -30.11 4.79
CA ASP A 659 14.27 -31.26 5.66
C ASP A 659 15.09 -30.85 6.87
N VAL A 660 16.06 -29.94 6.66
CA VAL A 660 16.87 -29.39 7.75
C VAL A 660 16.00 -28.55 8.69
N PHE A 661 15.13 -27.69 8.15
CA PHE A 661 14.19 -26.91 8.98
C PHE A 661 13.23 -27.80 9.76
N LYS A 662 12.70 -28.86 9.13
CA LYS A 662 11.82 -29.82 9.81
C LYS A 662 12.53 -30.47 11.00
N GLU A 663 13.76 -30.93 10.81
CA GLU A 663 14.59 -31.50 11.88
C GLU A 663 14.77 -30.51 13.03
N ILE A 664 15.20 -29.27 12.73
CA ILE A 664 15.41 -28.24 13.75
C ILE A 664 14.12 -27.93 14.51
N ASN A 665 13.02 -27.71 13.79
CA ASN A 665 11.72 -27.37 14.37
C ASN A 665 11.22 -28.48 15.31
N THR A 666 11.36 -29.74 14.88
CA THR A 666 10.95 -30.91 15.67
C THR A 666 11.77 -31.03 16.96
N GLN A 667 13.10 -30.83 16.89
CA GLN A 667 13.95 -30.90 18.07
C GLN A 667 13.68 -29.78 19.08
N ILE A 668 13.44 -28.56 18.59
CA ILE A 668 13.07 -27.43 19.44
C ILE A 668 11.71 -27.68 20.10
N LEU A 669 10.70 -28.14 19.34
CA LEU A 669 9.38 -28.47 19.88
C LEU A 669 9.47 -29.52 21.00
N PHE A 670 10.18 -30.63 20.76
CA PHE A 670 10.32 -31.69 21.75
C PHE A 670 10.98 -31.19 23.03
N TRP A 671 12.03 -30.38 22.90
CA TRP A 671 12.71 -29.82 24.06
C TRP A 671 11.81 -28.85 24.85
N ILE A 672 11.05 -27.99 24.18
CA ILE A 672 10.08 -27.11 24.86
C ILE A 672 9.03 -27.94 25.61
N GLN A 673 8.52 -29.00 25.00
CA GLN A 673 7.56 -29.91 25.63
C GLN A 673 8.16 -30.60 26.87
N GLU A 674 9.40 -31.08 26.78
CA GLU A 674 10.14 -31.68 27.89
C GLU A 674 10.21 -30.73 29.11
N ILE A 675 10.56 -29.46 28.90
CA ILE A 675 10.62 -28.45 29.97
C ILE A 675 9.23 -28.15 30.54
N THR A 676 8.24 -27.91 29.68
CA THR A 676 6.88 -27.52 30.12
C THR A 676 6.09 -28.66 30.77
N GLU A 677 6.42 -29.92 30.50
CA GLU A 677 5.85 -31.08 31.20
C GLU A 677 6.44 -31.27 32.61
N MET A 678 7.71 -30.91 32.82
CA MET A 678 8.33 -30.95 34.15
C MET A 678 7.67 -29.94 35.10
N ASP A 679 7.37 -28.73 34.62
CA ASP A 679 6.67 -27.69 35.40
C ASP A 679 5.29 -28.16 35.89
N LYS A 680 4.55 -28.91 35.06
CA LYS A 680 3.22 -29.45 35.43
C LYS A 680 3.25 -30.52 36.51
N LYS A 681 4.39 -31.21 36.71
CA LYS A 681 4.54 -32.28 37.70
C LYS A 681 5.08 -31.78 39.05
N GLY A 682 5.58 -30.53 39.10
CA GLY A 682 6.11 -29.88 40.30
C GLY A 682 5.11 -28.99 41.04
N HIS A 683 3.80 -29.13 40.79
CA HIS A 683 2.72 -28.42 41.48
C HIS A 683 1.77 -29.42 42.14
#